data_AF-A0A923ZJG4-F1
#
_entry.id   AF-A0A923ZJG4-F1
#
_cell.length_a   1.000
_cell.length_b   1.000
_cell.length_c   1.000
_cell.angle_alpha   90.00
_cell.angle_beta   90.00
_cell.angle_gamma   90.00
#
_symmetry.space_group_name_H-M   'P 1'
#
loop_
_entity.id
_entity.type
_entity.pdbx_description
1 polymer ?
#
loop_
_entity_poly.entity_id
_entity_poly.type
_entity_poly.pdbx_seq_one_letter_code
_entity_poly.pdbx_strand_id
1 'polypeptide(L)'
;MRQFFSLIHPGRISFVLMASLFACTSAFAQQPVTTISDYVIFGGSNSVKIGSSTNIQGGSIGSFKLVQSTGNIICGTNNLKTNIYSGGTVVLANSNAVSGKVTAANAFNAAGTILSVGTSASLGDNIDVNGNIEIGGGTISGIVTNPAGTIYKLGGVTIANNKGIPLLPVLPVLPAITTFPAAGTNDITSTNIISPGAYGNVTLGANITLTLSGPGVYVFKSFTTNGPNSSVVYDFKTTSKGNFLIYVYSDIILNKASFTMVNGGSVTRIYAETHGTGSTCLNDKTTSFNMSNGSNGTGNPSGWLGSIWAPYAGIKIGSPTGPSTSAVGAFWSGTQVSIQTGVSIMYAPFIFCTTPVVNAGADQAVCASIPVTLAGNSPAAGITGKWTIISGPSTLVNQLADNTVYNTKFTPLAGSVGTYLLRWTLTNGTCVATDDVNVTVNGLPVIGGNLNVCILSSTTLTGSAQPDATTPWTSANTAVATINAGGVVAGVSAGTSLVTYKNSNGCTATASVTVNALPTISGTLSICSASTTTLTGSATADAATPWVSATPSVSSITNTGIVTGLTAGTSVISYKNNNGCTITATVTVNALPLFVNAGSDKPLSFNNNTTLNGTSSSASDTYNWTATNGGMIVSASNTASIGVSAAGNYLLTATSLAGCSASDEVIVTSKVNNIIGSELLSLYQNFIPNSTSDFFSIDANDNVLIEITVKEGHYAEVLALLTNPLNATVYGLTDIRSNGASAFKITGLFPILHLLNLNISPAADIINFVAPLYMPSKGFGLATTQGDAAIRTNFIRNGYGLYGEGIKIGVLSDSYNTIAGNPAGVDVGNGDLPAGDSVQVVKDYPYGKGVDEGRAMLQIVHDMAPRSKLAFRTGFITAGDMAAGIRELKQNNCDVIVDDITYITEPFFQDGAVAQAVNEVSSQGVAYFCAAGNYANKSYQGNFTAAIPPVGLTLPGTPHDFGGGDIFQKVSLLKGTYTIVLQWQDNIYSLGQTQNATINDLDIYLTNNKGVSLFGYNRNNIGGDPIETLPFSVAADGETDIIIVRAAGTSANLNFKYII
;
A
#
# COMPACT_ATOMS: atom_id res chain seq x y z
N MET A 1 28.49 16.46 -38.99
CA MET A 1 29.71 17.14 -38.48
C MET A 1 29.69 16.95 -36.96
N ARG A 2 30.54 16.09 -36.41
CA ARG A 2 31.82 16.38 -35.71
C ARG A 2 31.67 17.00 -34.30
N GLN A 3 31.99 16.19 -33.28
CA GLN A 3 32.44 16.52 -31.90
C GLN A 3 31.46 17.22 -30.92
N PHE A 4 31.64 17.14 -29.58
CA PHE A 4 31.82 15.96 -28.69
C PHE A 4 31.46 16.39 -27.21
N PHE A 5 31.30 15.42 -26.29
CA PHE A 5 30.72 15.49 -24.92
C PHE A 5 31.33 16.43 -23.82
N SER A 6 30.56 16.56 -22.71
CA SER A 6 30.99 16.68 -21.27
C SER A 6 31.36 18.06 -20.65
N LEU A 7 31.40 18.31 -19.32
CA LEU A 7 30.70 17.84 -18.09
C LEU A 7 30.98 18.81 -16.89
N ILE A 8 30.01 18.98 -15.97
CA ILE A 8 30.04 19.28 -14.49
C ILE A 8 31.03 20.32 -13.84
N HIS A 9 30.54 21.03 -12.80
CA HIS A 9 31.25 22.03 -11.93
C HIS A 9 32.19 21.41 -10.86
N PRO A 10 33.09 22.18 -10.19
CA PRO A 10 32.72 22.78 -8.88
C PRO A 10 33.41 24.11 -8.45
N GLY A 11 32.68 24.97 -7.70
CA GLY A 11 33.19 25.44 -6.38
C GLY A 11 33.75 26.87 -6.13
N ARG A 12 32.85 27.83 -5.85
CA ARG A 12 32.97 29.00 -4.91
C ARG A 12 33.68 30.32 -5.29
N ILE A 13 33.26 31.36 -4.55
CA ILE A 13 33.75 32.77 -4.39
C ILE A 13 33.22 33.83 -5.39
N SER A 14 32.02 34.33 -5.03
CA SER A 14 31.65 35.75 -4.83
C SER A 14 31.88 36.85 -5.89
N PHE A 15 30.73 37.40 -6.34
CA PHE A 15 30.42 38.83 -6.60
C PHE A 15 30.96 39.54 -7.87
N VAL A 16 30.04 40.28 -8.50
CA VAL A 16 30.19 41.28 -9.57
C VAL A 16 30.77 40.79 -10.92
N LEU A 17 29.88 40.37 -11.85
CA LEU A 17 29.65 41.08 -13.13
C LEU A 17 28.55 40.43 -13.99
N MET A 18 27.32 40.95 -13.93
CA MET A 18 26.37 40.91 -15.07
C MET A 18 25.32 42.03 -14.99
N ALA A 19 25.77 43.27 -14.76
CA ALA A 19 24.91 44.45 -14.71
C ALA A 19 25.67 45.69 -15.19
N SER A 20 25.72 45.92 -16.52
CA SER A 20 26.06 47.21 -17.15
C SER A 20 26.02 47.17 -18.69
N LEU A 21 24.82 47.01 -19.26
CA LEU A 21 24.51 47.73 -20.50
C LEU A 21 23.45 48.81 -20.19
N PHE A 22 23.91 49.85 -19.50
CA PHE A 22 23.10 50.96 -19.03
C PHE A 22 23.12 52.09 -20.07
N ALA A 23 22.08 52.20 -20.89
CA ALA A 23 21.71 53.45 -21.57
C ALA A 23 20.27 53.39 -22.12
N CYS A 24 19.56 54.51 -22.03
CA CYS A 24 18.34 54.80 -22.80
C CYS A 24 17.14 53.84 -22.67
N THR A 25 16.76 53.47 -21.44
CA THR A 25 15.32 53.49 -21.08
C THR A 25 15.02 54.78 -20.34
N SER A 26 14.76 55.86 -21.08
CA SER A 26 14.09 57.03 -20.52
C SER A 26 12.72 56.57 -20.02
N ALA A 27 12.49 56.64 -18.71
CA ALA A 27 11.22 56.24 -18.13
C ALA A 27 10.11 57.18 -18.63
N PHE A 28 9.36 56.73 -19.63
CA PHE A 28 8.05 57.27 -19.92
C PHE A 28 7.18 56.99 -18.70
N ALA A 29 7.10 57.97 -17.79
CA ALA A 29 6.21 57.93 -16.65
C ALA A 29 4.78 57.85 -17.19
N GLN A 30 4.23 56.63 -17.22
CA GLN A 30 2.94 56.33 -17.80
C GLN A 30 1.89 57.19 -17.09
N GLN A 31 1.16 58.00 -17.86
CA GLN A 31 0.23 58.96 -17.26
C GLN A 31 -0.83 58.20 -16.45
N PRO A 32 -1.10 58.61 -15.19
CA PRO A 32 -1.99 57.86 -14.32
C PRO A 32 -3.41 57.88 -14.93
N VAL A 33 -3.89 56.70 -15.30
CA VAL A 33 -5.26 56.50 -15.77
C VAL A 33 -6.16 56.41 -14.55
N THR A 34 -7.15 57.31 -14.45
CA THR A 34 -8.09 57.31 -13.33
C THR A 34 -9.43 56.70 -13.73
N THR A 35 -10.06 56.00 -12.79
CA THR A 35 -11.43 55.49 -12.88
C THR A 35 -12.40 56.49 -12.27
N ILE A 36 -13.70 56.40 -12.57
CA ILE A 36 -14.70 57.27 -11.91
C ILE A 36 -14.73 57.03 -10.38
N SER A 37 -14.43 55.80 -9.97
CA SER A 37 -14.19 55.34 -8.60
C SER A 37 -12.86 55.78 -7.97
N ASP A 38 -12.13 56.72 -8.60
CA ASP A 38 -11.07 57.52 -7.96
C ASP A 38 -11.54 58.95 -7.58
N TYR A 39 -12.77 59.33 -7.92
CA TYR A 39 -13.32 60.67 -7.70
C TYR A 39 -14.42 60.70 -6.65
N VAL A 40 -14.23 61.51 -5.61
CA VAL A 40 -15.27 61.87 -4.64
C VAL A 40 -16.32 62.78 -5.26
N ILE A 41 -15.92 63.62 -6.23
CA ILE A 41 -16.82 64.49 -6.98
C ILE A 41 -16.37 64.49 -8.45
N PHE A 42 -17.30 64.26 -9.39
CA PHE A 42 -17.04 64.47 -10.82
C PHE A 42 -18.20 65.19 -11.52
N GLY A 43 -17.92 66.35 -12.14
CA GLY A 43 -18.87 67.11 -12.96
C GLY A 43 -18.46 67.12 -14.42
N GLY A 44 -19.19 66.41 -15.27
CA GLY A 44 -18.88 66.15 -16.68
C GLY A 44 -18.74 67.40 -17.56
N SER A 45 -19.77 67.70 -18.35
CA SER A 45 -19.69 68.66 -19.46
C SER A 45 -19.58 70.14 -19.07
N ASN A 46 -19.94 70.51 -17.84
CA ASN A 46 -19.98 71.91 -17.38
C ASN A 46 -18.92 72.25 -16.33
N SER A 47 -19.07 71.79 -15.07
CA SER A 47 -18.19 72.20 -13.97
C SER A 47 -18.41 71.44 -12.66
N VAL A 48 -17.38 71.38 -11.81
CA VAL A 48 -17.55 71.29 -10.35
C VAL A 48 -17.40 72.68 -9.73
N LYS A 49 -18.33 73.06 -8.84
CA LYS A 49 -18.34 74.34 -8.11
C LYS A 49 -18.48 74.08 -6.61
N ILE A 50 -17.63 74.70 -5.80
CA ILE A 50 -17.51 74.41 -4.36
C ILE A 50 -17.60 75.69 -3.51
N GLY A 51 -18.56 75.74 -2.58
CA GLY A 51 -18.80 76.85 -1.68
C GLY A 51 -17.76 77.01 -0.56
N SER A 52 -17.82 78.13 0.16
CA SER A 52 -16.94 78.42 1.30
C SER A 52 -17.12 77.45 2.47
N SER A 53 -16.08 77.29 3.29
CA SER A 53 -16.04 76.41 4.46
C SER A 53 -16.43 74.95 4.17
N THR A 54 -16.15 74.47 2.95
CA THR A 54 -16.39 73.07 2.55
C THR A 54 -15.20 72.18 2.90
N ASN A 55 -15.45 70.97 3.40
CA ASN A 55 -14.43 69.96 3.73
C ASN A 55 -14.67 68.68 2.91
N ILE A 56 -13.65 68.20 2.18
CA ILE A 56 -13.74 67.02 1.29
C ILE A 56 -12.56 66.09 1.58
N GLN A 57 -12.83 64.90 2.12
CA GLN A 57 -11.80 64.01 2.68
C GLN A 57 -11.62 62.74 1.84
N GLY A 58 -10.50 62.67 1.11
CA GLY A 58 -10.13 61.55 0.24
C GLY A 58 -10.67 61.68 -1.20
N GLY A 59 -10.13 60.82 -2.08
CA GLY A 59 -10.51 60.76 -3.49
C GLY A 59 -10.02 61.95 -4.32
N SER A 60 -10.61 62.13 -5.49
CA SER A 60 -10.26 63.22 -6.42
C SER A 60 -11.50 64.07 -6.77
N ILE A 61 -11.27 65.35 -7.03
CA ILE A 61 -12.30 66.30 -7.49
C ILE A 61 -12.05 66.56 -8.97
N GLY A 62 -13.01 66.23 -9.82
CA GLY A 62 -12.82 66.16 -11.27
C GLY A 62 -13.86 66.90 -12.09
N SER A 63 -13.42 67.47 -13.21
CA SER A 63 -14.33 67.91 -14.28
C SER A 63 -13.61 67.83 -15.62
N PHE A 64 -14.34 67.57 -16.70
CA PHE A 64 -13.75 67.73 -18.03
C PHE A 64 -13.42 69.19 -18.34
N LYS A 65 -14.08 70.17 -17.71
CA LYS A 65 -14.05 71.58 -18.15
C LYS A 65 -13.62 72.58 -17.08
N LEU A 66 -14.17 72.52 -15.86
CA LEU A 66 -13.88 73.51 -14.81
C LEU A 66 -14.00 72.88 -13.42
N VAL A 67 -12.98 73.05 -12.58
CA VAL A 67 -13.13 72.92 -11.13
C VAL A 67 -12.96 74.30 -10.49
N GLN A 68 -13.96 74.76 -9.76
CA GLN A 68 -14.01 76.09 -9.16
C GLN A 68 -14.35 76.03 -7.67
N SER A 69 -13.69 76.84 -6.85
CA SER A 69 -14.21 77.23 -5.53
C SER A 69 -14.60 78.70 -5.49
N THR A 70 -15.65 79.02 -4.74
CA THR A 70 -16.15 80.40 -4.55
C THR A 70 -15.78 80.95 -3.16
N GLY A 71 -14.90 80.26 -2.45
CA GLY A 71 -14.42 80.61 -1.11
C GLY A 71 -13.38 79.61 -0.62
N ASN A 72 -13.05 79.64 0.67
CA ASN A 72 -12.13 78.71 1.33
C ASN A 72 -12.68 77.26 1.29
N ILE A 73 -11.84 76.29 0.92
CA ILE A 73 -12.16 74.85 1.01
C ILE A 73 -11.00 74.11 1.66
N ILE A 74 -11.28 72.95 2.24
CA ILE A 74 -10.29 71.99 2.73
C ILE A 74 -10.47 70.69 1.93
N CYS A 75 -9.46 70.34 1.13
CA CYS A 75 -9.41 69.12 0.33
C CYS A 75 -8.34 68.19 0.91
N GLY A 76 -8.80 67.25 1.72
CA GLY A 76 -8.02 66.18 2.32
C GLY A 76 -7.21 66.58 3.55
N THR A 77 -6.37 65.65 3.99
CA THR A 77 -5.47 65.76 5.13
C THR A 77 -4.10 65.17 4.77
N ASN A 78 -3.12 65.25 5.67
CA ASN A 78 -1.83 64.61 5.48
C ASN A 78 -1.92 63.08 5.27
N ASN A 79 -2.97 62.43 5.79
CA ASN A 79 -3.16 60.97 5.72
C ASN A 79 -4.14 60.53 4.62
N LEU A 80 -5.12 61.38 4.27
CA LEU A 80 -6.01 61.17 3.13
C LEU A 80 -5.89 62.38 2.19
N LYS A 81 -4.97 62.29 1.22
CA LYS A 81 -4.83 63.31 0.19
C LYS A 81 -6.09 63.39 -0.68
N THR A 82 -6.49 64.61 -1.04
CA THR A 82 -7.55 64.86 -2.03
C THR A 82 -6.98 65.64 -3.21
N ASN A 83 -7.09 65.10 -4.43
CA ASN A 83 -6.57 65.73 -5.65
C ASN A 83 -7.63 66.62 -6.34
N ILE A 84 -7.18 67.54 -7.20
CA ILE A 84 -8.02 68.34 -8.10
C ILE A 84 -7.52 68.14 -9.53
N TYR A 85 -8.36 67.59 -10.41
CA TYR A 85 -8.01 67.25 -11.79
C TYR A 85 -9.04 67.84 -12.78
N SER A 86 -8.66 68.88 -13.52
CA SER A 86 -9.52 69.50 -14.55
C SER A 86 -9.02 69.21 -15.95
N GLY A 87 -9.94 68.87 -16.86
CA GLY A 87 -9.64 68.78 -18.30
C GLY A 87 -9.50 70.15 -18.95
N GLY A 88 -10.12 71.20 -18.38
CA GLY A 88 -9.99 72.58 -18.80
C GLY A 88 -9.18 73.39 -17.80
N THR A 89 -9.87 74.22 -17.02
CA THR A 89 -9.26 75.18 -16.07
C THR A 89 -9.57 74.86 -14.60
N VAL A 90 -8.80 75.43 -13.68
CA VAL A 90 -9.03 75.38 -12.23
C VAL A 90 -9.01 76.81 -11.66
N VAL A 91 -10.01 77.15 -10.85
CA VAL A 91 -10.16 78.48 -10.25
C VAL A 91 -10.47 78.35 -8.75
N LEU A 92 -9.46 78.50 -7.90
CA LEU A 92 -9.60 78.46 -6.45
C LEU A 92 -9.60 79.88 -5.87
N ALA A 93 -10.50 80.15 -4.92
CA ALA A 93 -10.54 81.43 -4.21
C ALA A 93 -9.42 81.55 -3.15
N ASN A 94 -9.50 82.58 -2.30
CA ASN A 94 -8.57 82.76 -1.18
C ASN A 94 -8.69 81.62 -0.15
N SER A 95 -7.62 81.36 0.60
CA SER A 95 -7.57 80.43 1.74
C SER A 95 -8.05 79.00 1.42
N ASN A 96 -7.73 78.49 0.23
CA ASN A 96 -7.99 77.11 -0.17
C ASN A 96 -6.82 76.20 0.24
N ALA A 97 -7.12 75.10 0.95
CA ALA A 97 -6.15 74.08 1.32
C ALA A 97 -6.41 72.79 0.52
N VAL A 98 -5.40 72.30 -0.20
CA VAL A 98 -5.46 71.10 -1.05
C VAL A 98 -4.23 70.24 -0.76
N SER A 99 -4.45 69.04 -0.25
CA SER A 99 -3.37 68.13 0.20
C SER A 99 -2.83 67.19 -0.89
N GLY A 100 -3.60 66.97 -1.95
CA GLY A 100 -3.19 66.24 -3.15
C GLY A 100 -2.78 67.15 -4.30
N LYS A 101 -2.58 66.55 -5.48
CA LYS A 101 -2.15 67.24 -6.70
C LYS A 101 -3.20 68.17 -7.26
N VAL A 102 -2.77 69.22 -7.96
CA VAL A 102 -3.64 70.12 -8.74
C VAL A 102 -3.21 70.07 -10.21
N THR A 103 -4.10 69.62 -11.10
CA THR A 103 -3.82 69.56 -12.54
C THR A 103 -4.90 70.21 -13.38
N ALA A 104 -4.49 70.80 -14.50
CA ALA A 104 -5.39 71.43 -15.47
C ALA A 104 -4.88 71.22 -16.90
N ALA A 105 -5.58 70.41 -17.69
CA ALA A 105 -5.11 69.93 -18.99
C ALA A 105 -5.33 70.91 -20.16
N ASN A 106 -6.15 71.96 -19.97
CA ASN A 106 -6.50 72.95 -21.00
C ASN A 106 -6.98 72.37 -22.35
N ALA A 107 -7.69 71.23 -22.33
CA ALA A 107 -8.17 70.53 -23.54
C ALA A 107 -9.15 71.36 -24.40
N PHE A 108 -9.65 72.49 -23.88
CA PHE A 108 -10.52 73.43 -24.60
C PHE A 108 -9.78 74.68 -25.12
N ASN A 109 -8.44 74.72 -25.05
CA ASN A 109 -7.60 75.84 -25.51
C ASN A 109 -8.03 77.22 -24.98
N ALA A 110 -8.34 77.30 -23.67
CA ALA A 110 -8.67 78.55 -23.03
C ALA A 110 -7.48 79.52 -23.06
N ALA A 111 -7.77 80.81 -23.25
CA ALA A 111 -6.79 81.88 -23.22
C ALA A 111 -6.61 82.44 -21.79
N GLY A 112 -5.43 82.99 -21.50
CA GLY A 112 -5.12 83.58 -20.19
C GLY A 112 -4.66 82.55 -19.14
N THR A 113 -5.16 82.67 -17.91
CA THR A 113 -4.76 81.86 -16.76
C THR A 113 -5.58 80.56 -16.68
N ILE A 114 -4.89 79.42 -16.62
CA ILE A 114 -5.49 78.07 -16.63
C ILE A 114 -5.66 77.51 -15.21
N LEU A 115 -4.70 77.78 -14.33
CA LEU A 115 -4.83 77.62 -12.89
C LEU A 115 -4.75 78.99 -12.22
N SER A 116 -5.88 79.46 -11.70
CA SER A 116 -5.98 80.64 -10.84
C SER A 116 -6.18 80.19 -9.40
N VAL A 117 -5.40 80.72 -8.46
CA VAL A 117 -5.56 80.48 -7.02
C VAL A 117 -5.48 81.81 -6.28
N GLY A 118 -6.33 82.02 -5.29
CA GLY A 118 -6.35 83.24 -4.47
C GLY A 118 -5.13 83.37 -3.53
N THR A 119 -5.22 84.33 -2.61
CA THR A 119 -4.21 84.54 -1.56
C THR A 119 -4.35 83.51 -0.42
N SER A 120 -3.28 83.31 0.35
CA SER A 120 -3.23 82.46 1.55
C SER A 120 -3.61 80.98 1.31
N ALA A 121 -3.37 80.45 0.12
CA ALA A 121 -3.62 79.04 -0.19
C ALA A 121 -2.57 78.10 0.44
N SER A 122 -2.88 76.81 0.52
CA SER A 122 -1.93 75.75 0.90
C SER A 122 -2.06 74.56 -0.04
N LEU A 123 -1.02 74.29 -0.83
CA LEU A 123 -1.01 73.28 -1.89
C LEU A 123 0.08 72.24 -1.60
N GLY A 124 -0.31 71.06 -1.12
CA GLY A 124 0.55 70.07 -0.47
C GLY A 124 1.24 69.04 -1.39
N ASP A 125 1.07 69.15 -2.70
CA ASP A 125 1.63 68.23 -3.70
C ASP A 125 1.94 69.00 -5.01
N ASN A 126 2.34 68.30 -6.07
CA ASN A 126 2.68 68.88 -7.36
C ASN A 126 1.50 69.61 -8.04
N ILE A 127 1.87 70.59 -8.85
CA ILE A 127 0.98 71.39 -9.69
C ILE A 127 1.40 71.19 -11.15
N ASP A 128 0.60 70.46 -11.93
CA ASP A 128 0.90 70.10 -13.31
C ASP A 128 -0.17 70.69 -14.27
N VAL A 129 0.16 71.81 -14.94
CA VAL A 129 -0.83 72.64 -15.67
C VAL A 129 -0.37 72.96 -17.10
N ASN A 130 -1.25 72.71 -18.07
CA ASN A 130 -1.02 72.99 -19.50
C ASN A 130 -1.35 74.44 -19.88
N GLY A 131 -0.65 75.40 -19.29
CA GLY A 131 -0.84 76.83 -19.57
C GLY A 131 -0.33 77.75 -18.45
N ASN A 132 -0.82 78.98 -18.44
CA ASN A 132 -0.40 79.97 -17.44
C ASN A 132 -0.97 79.64 -16.06
N ILE A 133 -0.16 79.87 -15.02
CA ILE A 133 -0.51 79.66 -13.61
C ILE A 133 -0.38 80.99 -12.86
N GLU A 134 -1.37 81.33 -12.03
CA GLU A 134 -1.34 82.53 -11.19
C GLU A 134 -1.86 82.19 -9.78
N ILE A 135 -1.00 82.35 -8.78
CA ILE A 135 -1.29 82.04 -7.37
C ILE A 135 -1.10 83.32 -6.55
N GLY A 136 -2.17 83.80 -5.92
CA GLY A 136 -2.18 85.07 -5.17
C GLY A 136 -1.25 85.07 -3.94
N GLY A 137 -0.93 83.89 -3.40
CA GLY A 137 0.08 83.69 -2.36
C GLY A 137 -0.27 82.53 -1.43
N GLY A 138 0.67 82.10 -0.60
CA GLY A 138 0.50 80.99 0.33
C GLY A 138 1.66 79.99 0.28
N THR A 139 1.42 78.76 0.73
CA THR A 139 2.43 77.68 0.77
C THR A 139 2.22 76.68 -0.36
N ILE A 140 3.31 76.29 -1.03
CA ILE A 140 3.33 75.25 -2.06
C ILE A 140 4.43 74.26 -1.68
N SER A 141 4.09 72.98 -1.52
CA SER A 141 5.02 71.94 -1.06
C SER A 141 5.56 71.04 -2.18
N GLY A 142 4.89 71.02 -3.35
CA GLY A 142 5.31 70.23 -4.51
C GLY A 142 5.95 71.04 -5.64
N ILE A 143 6.32 70.35 -6.71
CA ILE A 143 6.89 70.94 -7.92
C ILE A 143 5.78 71.57 -8.78
N VAL A 144 6.06 72.75 -9.34
CA VAL A 144 5.16 73.45 -10.29
C VAL A 144 5.67 73.27 -11.71
N THR A 145 4.89 72.59 -12.56
CA THR A 145 5.20 72.28 -13.96
C THR A 145 4.22 72.97 -14.91
N ASN A 146 4.73 73.70 -15.90
CA ASN A 146 3.95 74.14 -17.06
C ASN A 146 4.80 74.30 -18.33
N PRO A 147 4.20 74.30 -19.55
CA PRO A 147 4.96 74.31 -20.81
C PRO A 147 5.88 75.52 -21.00
N ALA A 148 6.89 75.37 -21.85
CA ALA A 148 7.69 76.50 -22.32
C ALA A 148 6.80 77.58 -22.98
N GLY A 149 7.17 78.86 -22.82
CA GLY A 149 6.36 80.01 -23.28
C GLY A 149 5.20 80.41 -22.37
N THR A 150 4.86 79.62 -21.33
CA THR A 150 3.81 79.95 -20.36
C THR A 150 4.36 80.68 -19.12
N ILE A 151 3.52 81.51 -18.50
CA ILE A 151 3.82 82.28 -17.29
C ILE A 151 3.47 81.47 -16.03
N TYR A 152 4.28 81.62 -14.98
CA TYR A 152 3.89 81.25 -13.62
C TYR A 152 4.09 82.46 -12.70
N LYS A 153 3.05 82.85 -11.95
CA LYS A 153 3.15 83.88 -10.92
C LYS A 153 2.82 83.35 -9.53
N LEU A 154 3.54 83.86 -8.53
CA LEU A 154 3.24 83.72 -7.11
C LEU A 154 3.30 85.12 -6.46
N GLY A 155 2.24 85.53 -5.76
CA GLY A 155 2.16 86.86 -5.14
C GLY A 155 2.21 88.02 -6.15
N GLY A 156 1.77 87.78 -7.39
CA GLY A 156 1.88 88.72 -8.51
C GLY A 156 3.27 88.78 -9.18
N VAL A 157 4.31 88.23 -8.56
CA VAL A 157 5.68 88.15 -9.11
C VAL A 157 5.77 86.95 -10.05
N THR A 158 6.43 87.10 -11.20
CA THR A 158 6.70 85.97 -12.11
C THR A 158 7.88 85.14 -11.57
N ILE A 159 7.69 83.84 -11.41
CA ILE A 159 8.66 82.93 -10.78
C ILE A 159 9.17 81.90 -11.79
N ALA A 160 10.47 81.60 -11.75
CA ALA A 160 11.04 80.49 -12.52
C ALA A 160 10.61 79.14 -11.91
N ASN A 161 10.03 78.27 -12.74
CA ASN A 161 9.57 76.93 -12.35
C ASN A 161 9.98 75.88 -13.40
N ASN A 162 9.61 74.62 -13.17
CA ASN A 162 9.93 73.54 -14.08
C ASN A 162 9.19 73.70 -15.43
N LYS A 163 9.88 74.17 -16.46
CA LYS A 163 9.33 74.29 -17.81
C LYS A 163 9.45 72.97 -18.55
N GLY A 164 8.32 72.27 -18.70
CA GLY A 164 8.27 70.92 -19.24
C GLY A 164 6.86 70.47 -19.58
N ILE A 165 6.72 69.21 -20.00
CA ILE A 165 5.43 68.57 -20.28
C ILE A 165 4.76 68.23 -18.94
N PRO A 166 3.57 68.78 -18.61
CA PRO A 166 2.92 68.50 -17.33
C PRO A 166 2.46 67.04 -17.22
N LEU A 167 2.56 66.45 -16.02
CA LEU A 167 2.07 65.09 -15.77
C LEU A 167 0.56 65.10 -15.47
N LEU A 168 -0.23 65.15 -16.54
CA LEU A 168 -1.69 65.13 -16.49
C LEU A 168 -2.21 63.68 -16.30
N PRO A 169 -3.29 63.46 -15.54
CA PRO A 169 -4.00 62.18 -15.50
C PRO A 169 -4.92 62.02 -16.73
N VAL A 170 -5.15 60.78 -17.16
CA VAL A 170 -6.23 60.49 -18.11
C VAL A 170 -7.54 60.47 -17.32
N LEU A 171 -8.42 61.45 -17.58
CA LEU A 171 -9.70 61.60 -16.92
C LEU A 171 -10.66 60.41 -17.20
N PRO A 172 -11.57 60.09 -16.26
CA PRO A 172 -12.33 58.86 -16.29
C PRO A 172 -13.43 58.87 -17.35
N VAL A 173 -13.78 57.68 -17.82
CA VAL A 173 -15.07 57.43 -18.47
C VAL A 173 -16.16 57.52 -17.40
N LEU A 174 -17.23 58.27 -17.69
CA LEU A 174 -18.40 58.38 -16.82
C LEU A 174 -19.15 57.04 -16.71
N PRO A 175 -19.93 56.79 -15.64
CA PRO A 175 -20.68 55.54 -15.52
C PRO A 175 -21.66 55.36 -16.69
N ALA A 176 -21.82 54.12 -17.16
CA ALA A 176 -22.84 53.80 -18.14
C ALA A 176 -24.23 54.15 -17.58
N ILE A 177 -25.13 54.62 -18.45
CA ILE A 177 -26.50 54.92 -18.06
C ILE A 177 -27.26 53.60 -17.92
N THR A 178 -27.79 53.31 -16.74
CA THR A 178 -28.50 52.06 -16.46
C THR A 178 -29.88 52.10 -17.11
N THR A 179 -30.24 51.10 -17.91
CA THR A 179 -31.65 50.94 -18.33
C THR A 179 -32.44 50.40 -17.14
N PHE A 180 -33.27 51.26 -16.53
CA PHE A 180 -34.06 50.89 -15.36
C PHE A 180 -35.16 49.87 -15.70
N PRO A 181 -35.49 48.92 -14.80
CA PRO A 181 -36.76 48.21 -14.86
C PRO A 181 -37.95 49.18 -14.76
N ALA A 182 -39.16 48.77 -15.12
CA ALA A 182 -40.34 49.60 -14.96
C ALA A 182 -40.58 49.98 -13.48
N ALA A 183 -40.91 51.24 -13.20
CA ALA A 183 -41.33 51.68 -11.87
C ALA A 183 -42.71 51.11 -11.50
N GLY A 184 -42.98 50.96 -10.21
CA GLY A 184 -44.26 50.46 -9.71
C GLY A 184 -45.34 51.54 -9.62
N THR A 185 -46.54 51.13 -9.24
CA THR A 185 -47.70 52.01 -9.02
C THR A 185 -47.91 52.38 -7.55
N ASN A 186 -47.17 51.76 -6.64
CA ASN A 186 -47.41 51.86 -5.20
C ASN A 186 -46.58 53.00 -4.59
N ASP A 187 -47.24 54.14 -4.38
CA ASP A 187 -46.64 55.33 -3.76
C ASP A 187 -46.34 55.12 -2.27
N ILE A 188 -45.29 55.78 -1.77
CA ILE A 188 -44.81 55.67 -0.39
C ILE A 188 -44.85 57.04 0.28
N THR A 189 -45.84 57.23 1.17
CA THR A 189 -46.13 58.49 1.86
C THR A 189 -46.12 58.38 3.39
N SER A 190 -46.01 57.15 3.92
CA SER A 190 -46.03 56.81 5.34
C SER A 190 -44.82 55.95 5.72
N THR A 191 -44.61 55.74 7.03
CA THR A 191 -43.51 54.90 7.54
C THR A 191 -43.69 53.46 7.07
N ASN A 192 -42.68 52.88 6.41
CA ASN A 192 -42.81 51.61 5.69
C ASN A 192 -41.47 50.84 5.63
N ILE A 193 -41.55 49.52 5.46
CA ILE A 193 -40.41 48.61 5.31
C ILE A 193 -40.59 47.85 3.99
N ILE A 194 -39.67 48.04 3.04
CA ILE A 194 -39.79 47.51 1.68
C ILE A 194 -38.60 46.63 1.28
N SER A 195 -38.91 45.49 0.67
CA SER A 195 -37.93 44.59 0.03
C SER A 195 -37.48 45.13 -1.33
N PRO A 196 -36.40 44.61 -1.95
CA PRO A 196 -36.06 44.93 -3.33
C PRO A 196 -37.25 44.72 -4.28
N GLY A 197 -37.49 45.66 -5.18
CA GLY A 197 -38.70 45.71 -6.02
C GLY A 197 -38.93 47.06 -6.70
N ALA A 198 -40.11 47.21 -7.32
CA ALA A 198 -40.52 48.40 -8.04
C ALA A 198 -41.70 49.12 -7.37
N TYR A 199 -41.57 50.43 -7.23
CA TYR A 199 -42.43 51.30 -6.42
C TYR A 199 -42.76 52.60 -7.18
N GLY A 200 -43.79 53.30 -6.70
CA GLY A 200 -44.26 54.56 -7.28
C GLY A 200 -43.45 55.78 -6.84
N ASN A 201 -44.14 56.87 -6.53
CA ASN A 201 -43.56 58.10 -5.99
C ASN A 201 -43.24 57.92 -4.50
N VAL A 202 -42.04 58.27 -4.05
CA VAL A 202 -41.70 58.38 -2.62
C VAL A 202 -41.83 59.84 -2.19
N THR A 203 -42.64 60.11 -1.16
CA THR A 203 -42.84 61.45 -0.59
C THR A 203 -42.82 61.38 0.94
N LEU A 204 -41.64 61.52 1.54
CA LEU A 204 -41.46 61.39 3.00
C LEU A 204 -41.80 62.71 3.70
N GLY A 205 -42.89 62.69 4.47
CA GLY A 205 -43.32 63.78 5.35
C GLY A 205 -42.53 63.87 6.67
N ALA A 206 -43.02 64.66 7.62
CA ALA A 206 -42.36 64.86 8.91
C ALA A 206 -42.36 63.58 9.75
N ASN A 207 -41.20 63.21 10.31
CA ASN A 207 -40.97 62.00 11.11
C ASN A 207 -41.28 60.66 10.36
N ILE A 208 -41.40 60.68 9.03
CA ILE A 208 -41.64 59.47 8.23
C ILE A 208 -40.32 58.72 7.97
N THR A 209 -40.33 57.40 8.18
CA THR A 209 -39.15 56.53 8.02
C THR A 209 -39.38 55.47 6.94
N LEU A 210 -38.47 55.39 5.96
CA LEU A 210 -38.49 54.37 4.91
C LEU A 210 -37.31 53.40 5.09
N THR A 211 -37.58 52.14 5.42
CA THR A 211 -36.56 51.10 5.53
C THR A 211 -36.45 50.31 4.24
N LEU A 212 -35.30 50.38 3.57
CA LEU A 212 -34.93 49.48 2.48
C LEU A 212 -34.34 48.21 3.11
N SER A 213 -35.11 47.12 3.08
CA SER A 213 -34.88 45.91 3.85
C SER A 213 -34.33 44.77 2.98
N GLY A 214 -33.00 44.57 3.04
CA GLY A 214 -32.23 43.61 2.24
C GLY A 214 -31.58 44.26 1.02
N PRO A 215 -30.29 43.99 0.72
CA PRO A 215 -29.66 44.48 -0.50
C PRO A 215 -30.33 43.95 -1.76
N GLY A 216 -30.46 44.81 -2.78
CA GLY A 216 -31.03 44.48 -4.08
C GLY A 216 -31.37 45.72 -4.90
N VAL A 217 -32.14 45.54 -5.96
CA VAL A 217 -32.63 46.62 -6.83
C VAL A 217 -33.91 47.23 -6.27
N TYR A 218 -33.94 48.56 -6.18
CA TYR A 218 -35.08 49.37 -5.76
C TYR A 218 -35.38 50.40 -6.85
N VAL A 219 -36.56 50.32 -7.47
CA VAL A 219 -36.97 51.24 -8.54
C VAL A 219 -38.09 52.16 -8.05
N PHE A 220 -37.94 53.47 -8.25
CA PHE A 220 -38.89 54.50 -7.86
C PHE A 220 -39.23 55.41 -9.04
N LYS A 221 -40.46 55.94 -9.07
CA LYS A 221 -40.89 56.93 -10.06
C LYS A 221 -40.30 58.32 -9.75
N SER A 222 -40.30 58.72 -8.48
CA SER A 222 -39.63 59.91 -7.95
C SER A 222 -39.21 59.65 -6.51
N PHE A 223 -38.23 60.42 -6.00
CA PHE A 223 -37.84 60.33 -4.59
C PHE A 223 -37.78 61.72 -3.97
N THR A 224 -38.67 62.01 -3.02
CA THR A 224 -38.77 63.31 -2.38
C THR A 224 -38.91 63.17 -0.87
N THR A 225 -38.16 63.96 -0.12
CA THR A 225 -38.37 64.16 1.33
C THR A 225 -38.65 65.64 1.56
N ASN A 226 -39.63 65.95 2.40
CA ASN A 226 -40.10 67.34 2.59
C ASN A 226 -40.29 67.74 4.06
N GLY A 227 -40.25 66.80 5.00
CA GLY A 227 -40.52 67.04 6.42
C GLY A 227 -39.30 66.90 7.32
N PRO A 228 -39.23 67.64 8.44
CA PRO A 228 -38.20 67.45 9.45
C PRO A 228 -38.23 66.03 10.02
N ASN A 229 -37.05 65.50 10.34
CA ASN A 229 -36.85 64.14 10.87
C ASN A 229 -37.36 63.03 9.94
N SER A 230 -37.55 63.30 8.64
CA SER A 230 -37.70 62.22 7.66
C SER A 230 -36.41 61.39 7.63
N SER A 231 -36.51 60.07 7.44
CA SER A 231 -35.32 59.21 7.41
C SER A 231 -35.43 58.02 6.45
N VAL A 232 -34.27 57.56 5.98
CA VAL A 232 -34.12 56.38 5.14
C VAL A 232 -33.11 55.43 5.80
N VAL A 233 -33.50 54.17 5.95
CA VAL A 233 -32.70 53.15 6.65
C VAL A 233 -32.31 52.05 5.68
N TYR A 234 -31.02 51.81 5.50
CA TYR A 234 -30.49 50.67 4.75
C TYR A 234 -30.27 49.48 5.70
N ASP A 235 -31.20 48.53 5.70
CA ASP A 235 -31.12 47.32 6.51
C ASP A 235 -30.44 46.20 5.72
N PHE A 236 -29.15 45.97 6.02
CA PHE A 236 -28.31 44.99 5.34
C PHE A 236 -28.63 43.52 5.70
N LYS A 237 -29.60 43.24 6.59
CA LYS A 237 -29.99 41.85 6.98
C LYS A 237 -28.81 40.95 7.38
N THR A 238 -27.79 41.52 8.05
CA THR A 238 -26.51 40.88 8.41
C THR A 238 -25.72 40.27 7.23
N THR A 239 -26.08 40.61 5.99
CA THR A 239 -25.44 40.07 4.78
C THR A 239 -24.07 40.70 4.51
N SER A 240 -23.06 39.86 4.28
CA SER A 240 -21.71 40.28 3.86
C SER A 240 -21.61 40.58 2.35
N LYS A 241 -22.59 40.17 1.55
CA LYS A 241 -22.66 40.34 0.08
C LYS A 241 -23.89 41.15 -0.34
N GLY A 242 -23.97 41.54 -1.61
CA GLY A 242 -25.08 42.28 -2.21
C GLY A 242 -24.95 43.82 -2.07
N ASN A 243 -25.61 44.55 -2.97
CA ASN A 243 -25.56 46.01 -3.04
C ASN A 243 -26.99 46.58 -2.98
N PHE A 244 -27.15 47.79 -2.45
CA PHE A 244 -28.37 48.59 -2.65
C PHE A 244 -28.22 49.36 -3.97
N LEU A 245 -29.08 49.07 -4.95
CA LEU A 245 -29.11 49.71 -6.26
C LEU A 245 -30.42 50.49 -6.41
N ILE A 246 -30.36 51.82 -6.33
CA ILE A 246 -31.52 52.69 -6.20
C ILE A 246 -31.73 53.47 -7.50
N TYR A 247 -32.77 53.14 -8.25
CA TYR A 247 -33.04 53.69 -9.57
C TYR A 247 -34.27 54.60 -9.53
N VAL A 248 -34.12 55.88 -9.90
CA VAL A 248 -35.20 56.88 -9.80
C VAL A 248 -35.41 57.55 -11.14
N TYR A 249 -36.58 57.34 -11.76
CA TYR A 249 -36.89 57.89 -13.08
C TYR A 249 -36.92 59.42 -13.13
N SER A 250 -37.43 60.05 -12.07
CA SER A 250 -37.47 61.50 -11.89
C SER A 250 -36.35 61.99 -10.96
N ASP A 251 -36.40 63.27 -10.59
CA ASP A 251 -35.46 63.89 -9.68
C ASP A 251 -35.53 63.27 -8.26
N ILE A 252 -34.38 63.29 -7.57
CA ILE A 252 -34.19 62.98 -6.16
C ILE A 252 -34.05 64.32 -5.40
N ILE A 253 -35.05 64.65 -4.58
CA ILE A 253 -35.14 65.92 -3.84
C ILE A 253 -35.10 65.60 -2.35
N LEU A 254 -33.97 65.87 -1.69
CA LEU A 254 -33.79 65.60 -0.26
C LEU A 254 -33.85 66.93 0.50
N ASN A 255 -34.88 67.09 1.32
CA ASN A 255 -35.06 68.21 2.24
C ASN A 255 -35.32 67.65 3.66
N LYS A 256 -34.40 67.95 4.58
CA LYS A 256 -34.36 67.51 6.00
C LYS A 256 -34.50 65.99 6.21
N ALA A 257 -33.73 65.20 5.44
CA ALA A 257 -33.67 63.73 5.56
C ALA A 257 -32.34 63.21 6.14
N SER A 258 -32.42 62.27 7.08
CA SER A 258 -31.27 61.48 7.54
C SER A 258 -31.19 60.12 6.85
N PHE A 259 -29.98 59.60 6.67
CA PHE A 259 -29.71 58.28 6.09
C PHE A 259 -28.87 57.47 7.06
N THR A 260 -29.26 56.22 7.33
CA THR A 260 -28.54 55.32 8.26
C THR A 260 -28.40 53.91 7.68
N MET A 261 -27.47 53.13 8.24
CA MET A 261 -27.33 51.70 7.95
C MET A 261 -27.56 50.91 9.23
N VAL A 262 -28.23 49.76 9.13
CA VAL A 262 -28.43 48.81 10.23
C VAL A 262 -28.13 47.38 9.79
N ASN A 263 -27.87 46.49 10.75
CA ASN A 263 -27.58 45.08 10.52
C ASN A 263 -26.36 44.84 9.60
N GLY A 264 -25.27 45.57 9.86
CA GLY A 264 -24.02 45.50 9.11
C GLY A 264 -23.97 46.45 7.91
N GLY A 265 -23.14 46.13 6.91
CA GLY A 265 -23.05 46.89 5.66
C GLY A 265 -21.77 47.69 5.46
N SER A 266 -21.74 48.45 4.37
CA SER A 266 -20.74 49.48 4.08
C SER A 266 -21.34 50.48 3.08
N VAL A 267 -21.01 51.77 3.23
CA VAL A 267 -21.46 52.84 2.33
C VAL A 267 -21.05 52.56 0.87
N THR A 268 -19.90 51.91 0.68
CA THR A 268 -19.35 51.49 -0.62
C THR A 268 -20.20 50.44 -1.37
N ARG A 269 -21.25 49.89 -0.72
CA ARG A 269 -22.23 48.96 -1.31
C ARG A 269 -23.58 49.62 -1.64
N ILE A 270 -23.67 50.95 -1.55
CA ILE A 270 -24.89 51.72 -1.84
C ILE A 270 -24.65 52.59 -3.08
N TYR A 271 -25.49 52.40 -4.09
CA TYR A 271 -25.50 53.16 -5.34
C TYR A 271 -26.89 53.68 -5.64
N ALA A 272 -26.98 54.91 -6.13
CA ALA A 272 -28.18 55.49 -6.69
C ALA A 272 -27.91 56.04 -8.09
N GLU A 273 -28.93 56.00 -8.94
CA GLU A 273 -28.93 56.66 -10.24
C GLU A 273 -30.28 57.37 -10.44
N THR A 274 -30.23 58.62 -10.91
CA THR A 274 -31.44 59.41 -11.25
C THR A 274 -31.46 59.76 -12.72
N HIS A 275 -32.55 59.40 -13.40
CA HIS A 275 -32.83 59.82 -14.78
C HIS A 275 -33.60 61.16 -14.83
N GLY A 276 -33.77 61.81 -13.68
CA GLY A 276 -34.30 63.15 -13.57
C GLY A 276 -33.49 64.17 -14.39
N THR A 277 -34.19 65.21 -14.84
CA THR A 277 -33.65 66.28 -15.69
C THR A 277 -33.54 67.62 -14.95
N GLY A 278 -33.83 67.64 -13.64
CA GLY A 278 -34.04 68.85 -12.84
C GLY A 278 -35.40 69.51 -13.08
N SER A 279 -36.25 68.95 -13.93
CA SER A 279 -37.52 69.57 -14.33
C SER A 279 -38.53 69.71 -13.17
N THR A 280 -38.47 68.87 -12.14
CA THR A 280 -39.40 68.88 -10.99
C THR A 280 -38.87 69.70 -9.81
N CYS A 281 -37.56 69.87 -9.67
CA CYS A 281 -36.94 70.80 -8.70
C CYS A 281 -37.53 72.22 -8.84
N LEU A 282 -38.21 72.74 -7.80
CA LEU A 282 -38.92 74.02 -7.89
C LEU A 282 -37.98 75.21 -8.17
N ASN A 283 -36.83 75.26 -7.50
CA ASN A 283 -35.94 76.42 -7.46
C ASN A 283 -34.61 76.21 -8.21
N ASP A 284 -34.42 75.07 -8.87
CA ASP A 284 -33.19 74.75 -9.62
C ASP A 284 -33.51 73.78 -10.77
N LYS A 285 -33.77 74.31 -11.96
CA LYS A 285 -34.07 73.51 -13.16
C LYS A 285 -32.84 72.87 -13.80
N THR A 286 -31.70 72.81 -13.10
CA THR A 286 -30.44 72.27 -13.62
C THR A 286 -29.94 71.04 -12.86
N THR A 287 -30.60 70.62 -11.79
CA THR A 287 -30.11 69.57 -10.89
C THR A 287 -31.17 68.52 -10.57
N SER A 288 -30.88 67.25 -10.87
CA SER A 288 -31.78 66.11 -10.60
C SER A 288 -31.49 65.38 -9.29
N PHE A 289 -30.30 65.52 -8.71
CA PHE A 289 -30.10 65.21 -7.29
C PHE A 289 -29.89 66.52 -6.54
N ASN A 290 -30.81 66.86 -5.63
CA ASN A 290 -30.79 68.11 -4.90
C ASN A 290 -30.97 67.84 -3.40
N MET A 291 -29.85 67.79 -2.68
CA MET A 291 -29.84 67.67 -1.22
C MET A 291 -29.71 69.05 -0.58
N SER A 292 -30.84 69.58 -0.11
CA SER A 292 -30.95 70.88 0.56
C SER A 292 -31.33 70.70 2.04
N ASN A 293 -30.98 71.67 2.89
CA ASN A 293 -31.33 71.62 4.33
C ASN A 293 -32.62 72.39 4.67
N GLY A 294 -33.35 72.84 3.65
CA GLY A 294 -34.43 73.82 3.78
C GLY A 294 -33.93 75.20 4.23
N SER A 295 -34.86 76.16 4.28
CA SER A 295 -34.64 77.41 4.99
C SER A 295 -35.07 77.25 6.45
N ASN A 296 -34.38 77.95 7.34
CA ASN A 296 -34.70 78.16 8.75
C ASN A 296 -34.62 76.94 9.71
N GLY A 297 -33.68 77.06 10.65
CA GLY A 297 -34.00 77.03 12.08
C GLY A 297 -33.97 75.68 12.80
N THR A 298 -34.79 74.71 12.38
CA THR A 298 -35.06 73.51 13.20
C THR A 298 -35.13 72.21 12.38
N GLY A 299 -34.68 71.12 13.01
CA GLY A 299 -34.54 69.80 12.39
C GLY A 299 -33.10 69.46 11.99
N ASN A 300 -32.81 68.17 11.83
CA ASN A 300 -31.49 67.69 11.41
C ASN A 300 -31.13 68.21 10.00
N PRO A 301 -29.84 68.51 9.71
CA PRO A 301 -29.40 68.75 8.35
C PRO A 301 -29.64 67.51 7.49
N SER A 302 -29.83 67.70 6.17
CA SER A 302 -29.89 66.57 5.26
C SER A 302 -28.52 65.88 5.19
N GLY A 303 -28.55 64.56 5.17
CA GLY A 303 -27.37 63.73 4.93
C GLY A 303 -27.60 62.71 3.83
N TRP A 304 -26.53 62.02 3.42
CA TRP A 304 -26.59 60.97 2.41
C TRP A 304 -25.50 59.92 2.64
N LEU A 305 -25.83 58.65 2.38
CA LEU A 305 -24.91 57.53 2.39
C LEU A 305 -25.01 56.78 1.06
N GLY A 306 -23.90 56.69 0.33
CA GLY A 306 -23.78 55.95 -0.94
C GLY A 306 -23.26 56.83 -2.07
N SER A 307 -22.97 56.25 -3.22
CA SER A 307 -22.64 57.05 -4.42
C SER A 307 -23.87 57.32 -5.28
N ILE A 308 -23.85 58.44 -5.99
CA ILE A 308 -24.96 58.90 -6.84
C ILE A 308 -24.45 59.24 -8.24
N TRP A 309 -25.14 58.72 -9.26
CA TRP A 309 -24.96 59.05 -10.67
C TRP A 309 -26.16 59.85 -11.19
N ALA A 310 -25.87 61.03 -11.76
CA ALA A 310 -26.85 61.91 -12.39
C ALA A 310 -26.47 62.15 -13.87
N PRO A 311 -26.79 61.22 -14.79
CA PRO A 311 -26.39 61.33 -16.19
C PRO A 311 -26.93 62.58 -16.91
N TYR A 312 -28.21 62.92 -16.73
CA TYR A 312 -28.88 63.93 -17.55
C TYR A 312 -28.90 65.35 -16.97
N ALA A 313 -28.62 65.53 -15.67
CA ALA A 313 -28.64 66.82 -15.00
C ALA A 313 -27.66 66.87 -13.82
N GLY A 314 -27.57 68.02 -13.15
CA GLY A 314 -26.58 68.31 -12.12
C GLY A 314 -26.87 67.65 -10.76
N ILE A 315 -25.84 67.63 -9.92
CA ILE A 315 -25.93 67.34 -8.49
C ILE A 315 -25.80 68.64 -7.69
N LYS A 316 -26.62 68.83 -6.65
CA LYS A 316 -26.54 69.92 -5.68
C LYS A 316 -26.52 69.39 -4.26
N ILE A 317 -25.60 69.92 -3.45
CA ILE A 317 -25.39 69.48 -2.06
C ILE A 317 -25.26 70.70 -1.15
N GLY A 318 -26.11 70.76 -0.12
CA GLY A 318 -26.15 71.83 0.88
C GLY A 318 -27.13 72.96 0.55
N SER A 319 -27.05 74.04 1.34
CA SER A 319 -27.91 75.23 1.21
C SER A 319 -27.06 76.49 1.41
N PRO A 320 -27.32 77.60 0.70
CA PRO A 320 -26.64 78.88 0.94
C PRO A 320 -26.81 79.44 2.36
N THR A 321 -27.86 79.02 3.09
CA THR A 321 -28.28 79.61 4.37
C THR A 321 -28.71 78.55 5.41
N GLY A 322 -28.14 77.34 5.34
CA GLY A 322 -28.48 76.22 6.23
C GLY A 322 -27.35 75.83 7.21
N PRO A 323 -27.64 74.94 8.18
CA PRO A 323 -26.61 74.24 8.96
C PRO A 323 -25.75 73.34 8.05
N SER A 324 -24.62 72.84 8.56
CA SER A 324 -23.72 71.96 7.78
C SER A 324 -24.35 70.64 7.35
N THR A 325 -24.36 70.38 6.04
CA THR A 325 -24.64 69.07 5.44
C THR A 325 -23.45 68.14 5.62
N SER A 326 -23.70 66.86 5.89
CA SER A 326 -22.69 65.81 5.90
C SER A 326 -23.08 64.68 4.94
N ALA A 327 -22.15 64.25 4.08
CA ALA A 327 -22.39 63.18 3.13
C ALA A 327 -21.22 62.20 3.08
N VAL A 328 -21.50 60.91 2.89
CA VAL A 328 -20.48 59.86 2.76
C VAL A 328 -20.75 59.11 1.47
N GLY A 329 -19.81 59.14 0.52
CA GLY A 329 -20.08 58.63 -0.83
C GLY A 329 -19.12 59.13 -1.92
N ALA A 330 -19.63 59.13 -3.15
CA ALA A 330 -19.07 59.81 -4.30
C ALA A 330 -20.18 60.36 -5.20
N PHE A 331 -19.94 61.51 -5.86
CA PHE A 331 -20.97 62.35 -6.45
C PHE A 331 -20.65 62.67 -7.91
N TRP A 332 -21.31 62.00 -8.84
CA TRP A 332 -20.98 62.03 -10.26
C TRP A 332 -22.16 62.57 -11.10
N SER A 333 -21.92 63.55 -11.97
CA SER A 333 -22.92 64.09 -12.90
C SER A 333 -22.38 64.19 -14.31
N GLY A 334 -23.22 63.89 -15.31
CA GLY A 334 -22.90 64.13 -16.72
C GLY A 334 -22.76 65.61 -17.07
N THR A 335 -23.24 66.52 -16.21
CA THR A 335 -23.21 67.97 -16.42
C THR A 335 -22.37 68.71 -15.36
N GLN A 336 -22.88 68.85 -14.13
CA GLN A 336 -22.25 69.66 -13.08
C GLN A 336 -22.47 69.10 -11.67
N VAL A 337 -21.53 69.40 -10.76
CA VAL A 337 -21.74 69.21 -9.32
C VAL A 337 -21.54 70.54 -8.59
N SER A 338 -22.53 70.96 -7.81
CA SER A 338 -22.51 72.19 -7.02
C SER A 338 -22.60 71.87 -5.53
N ILE A 339 -21.47 72.03 -4.83
CA ILE A 339 -21.39 71.97 -3.39
C ILE A 339 -21.58 73.39 -2.84
N GLN A 340 -22.53 73.56 -1.94
CA GLN A 340 -22.83 74.84 -1.28
C GLN A 340 -21.91 75.08 -0.07
N THR A 341 -22.10 76.19 0.62
CA THR A 341 -21.31 76.57 1.81
C THR A 341 -21.47 75.58 2.96
N GLY A 342 -20.37 75.32 3.69
CA GLY A 342 -20.39 74.60 4.98
C GLY A 342 -20.63 73.09 4.91
N VAL A 343 -20.46 72.47 3.74
CA VAL A 343 -20.67 71.03 3.51
C VAL A 343 -19.44 70.22 3.91
N SER A 344 -19.65 69.03 4.49
CA SER A 344 -18.61 68.02 4.70
C SER A 344 -18.89 66.78 3.85
N ILE A 345 -17.87 66.28 3.12
CA ILE A 345 -17.95 65.05 2.32
C ILE A 345 -16.80 64.13 2.69
N MET A 346 -17.13 62.90 3.08
CA MET A 346 -16.17 61.81 3.29
C MET A 346 -16.22 60.83 2.12
N TYR A 347 -15.06 60.48 1.58
CA TYR A 347 -14.99 59.63 0.40
C TYR A 347 -15.31 58.16 0.69
N ALA A 348 -16.33 57.64 0.02
CA ALA A 348 -16.70 56.22 0.03
C ALA A 348 -17.33 55.84 -1.32
N PRO A 349 -16.52 55.64 -2.38
CA PRO A 349 -17.05 55.36 -3.71
C PRO A 349 -17.81 54.03 -3.70
N PHE A 350 -18.88 53.97 -4.50
CA PHE A 350 -19.51 52.70 -4.81
C PHE A 350 -18.52 51.84 -5.58
N ILE A 351 -18.30 50.63 -5.10
CA ILE A 351 -17.41 49.68 -5.76
C ILE A 351 -18.18 49.15 -6.97
N PHE A 352 -17.97 49.80 -8.12
CA PHE A 352 -18.43 49.34 -9.44
C PHE A 352 -17.78 48.01 -9.78
N CYS A 353 -18.35 46.96 -9.23
CA CYS A 353 -17.96 45.60 -9.46
C CYS A 353 -19.12 44.89 -10.16
N THR A 354 -18.94 44.66 -11.46
CA THR A 354 -19.64 43.57 -12.13
C THR A 354 -19.23 42.28 -11.45
N THR A 355 -20.21 41.53 -10.91
CA THR A 355 -19.97 40.17 -10.44
C THR A 355 -19.29 39.38 -11.56
N PRO A 356 -18.08 38.84 -11.37
CA PRO A 356 -17.41 38.13 -12.44
C PRO A 356 -18.29 36.97 -12.90
N VAL A 357 -18.47 36.85 -14.22
CA VAL A 357 -19.02 35.61 -14.80
C VAL A 357 -18.06 34.50 -14.41
N VAL A 358 -18.56 33.54 -13.65
CA VAL A 358 -17.82 32.42 -13.11
C VAL A 358 -18.40 31.15 -13.70
N ASN A 359 -17.51 30.26 -14.12
CA ASN A 359 -17.81 28.94 -14.63
C ASN A 359 -16.65 28.04 -14.21
N ALA A 360 -16.91 26.94 -13.50
CA ALA A 360 -15.91 26.00 -13.00
C ALA A 360 -15.51 24.93 -14.05
N GLY A 361 -16.19 24.90 -15.19
CA GLY A 361 -16.20 23.81 -16.14
C GLY A 361 -17.40 22.89 -15.95
N ALA A 362 -17.60 21.96 -16.87
CA ALA A 362 -18.53 20.86 -16.68
C ALA A 362 -17.97 19.84 -15.67
N ASP A 363 -18.85 19.11 -14.98
CA ASP A 363 -18.50 17.98 -14.12
C ASP A 363 -17.61 16.97 -14.85
N GLN A 364 -16.57 16.49 -14.18
CA GLN A 364 -15.53 15.64 -14.78
C GLN A 364 -15.45 14.28 -14.08
N ALA A 365 -15.44 13.22 -14.88
CA ALA A 365 -15.10 11.87 -14.42
C ALA A 365 -13.65 11.57 -14.83
N VAL A 366 -12.81 11.24 -13.86
CA VAL A 366 -11.43 10.77 -14.08
C VAL A 366 -11.14 9.52 -13.25
N CYS A 367 -9.95 8.98 -13.39
CA CYS A 367 -9.50 7.76 -12.74
C CYS A 367 -8.50 8.08 -11.64
N ALA A 368 -8.41 7.21 -10.62
CA ALA A 368 -7.47 7.39 -9.52
C ALA A 368 -6.03 7.64 -10.05
N SER A 369 -5.36 8.61 -9.45
CA SER A 369 -4.03 9.10 -9.82
C SER A 369 -3.86 9.71 -11.23
N ILE A 370 -4.92 9.87 -12.04
CA ILE A 370 -4.85 10.67 -13.27
C ILE A 370 -5.11 12.16 -12.92
N PRO A 371 -4.18 13.09 -13.20
CA PRO A 371 -4.42 14.51 -13.01
C PRO A 371 -5.46 15.05 -14.00
N VAL A 372 -6.53 15.65 -13.49
CA VAL A 372 -7.51 16.39 -14.29
C VAL A 372 -7.08 17.84 -14.44
N THR A 373 -7.33 18.45 -15.59
CA THR A 373 -7.21 19.90 -15.74
C THR A 373 -8.57 20.51 -15.47
N LEU A 374 -8.68 21.36 -14.45
CA LEU A 374 -9.94 22.05 -14.16
C LEU A 374 -10.21 23.09 -15.26
N ALA A 375 -11.48 23.30 -15.59
CA ALA A 375 -11.88 24.13 -16.74
C ALA A 375 -12.52 25.46 -16.30
N GLY A 376 -12.00 26.03 -15.20
CA GLY A 376 -12.44 27.33 -14.69
C GLY A 376 -12.21 28.42 -15.73
N ASN A 377 -13.10 29.40 -15.83
CA ASN A 377 -12.89 30.49 -16.79
C ASN A 377 -11.76 31.43 -16.33
N SER A 378 -10.94 31.88 -17.28
CA SER A 378 -9.82 32.79 -17.01
C SER A 378 -10.31 34.11 -16.40
N PRO A 379 -9.69 34.62 -15.32
CA PRO A 379 -10.00 35.94 -14.79
C PRO A 379 -9.71 37.04 -15.83
N ALA A 380 -10.58 38.05 -15.89
CA ALA A 380 -10.29 39.28 -16.63
C ALA A 380 -9.25 40.14 -15.89
N ALA A 381 -8.63 41.10 -16.58
CA ALA A 381 -7.64 41.99 -15.96
C ALA A 381 -8.22 42.71 -14.71
N GLY A 382 -7.51 42.63 -13.59
CA GLY A 382 -7.94 43.16 -12.29
C GLY A 382 -8.77 42.21 -11.42
N ILE A 383 -9.18 41.04 -11.94
CA ILE A 383 -9.93 40.01 -11.21
C ILE A 383 -8.95 38.91 -10.75
N THR A 384 -9.09 38.43 -9.52
CA THR A 384 -8.32 37.28 -9.00
C THR A 384 -9.18 36.02 -8.99
N GLY A 385 -8.54 34.86 -9.18
CA GLY A 385 -9.20 33.56 -9.15
C GLY A 385 -8.61 32.65 -8.08
N LYS A 386 -9.44 31.77 -7.50
CA LYS A 386 -8.98 30.71 -6.58
C LYS A 386 -9.85 29.47 -6.58
N TRP A 387 -9.21 28.31 -6.67
CA TRP A 387 -9.77 26.97 -6.46
C TRP A 387 -9.77 26.59 -4.97
N THR A 388 -10.84 25.95 -4.51
CA THR A 388 -10.95 25.38 -3.16
C THR A 388 -11.61 24.00 -3.24
N ILE A 389 -11.06 23.00 -2.55
CA ILE A 389 -11.71 21.70 -2.37
C ILE A 389 -12.71 21.84 -1.20
N ILE A 390 -14.00 21.67 -1.47
CA ILE A 390 -15.08 21.84 -0.49
C ILE A 390 -15.36 20.55 0.26
N SER A 391 -15.37 19.43 -0.45
CA SER A 391 -15.54 18.08 0.12
C SER A 391 -14.95 17.01 -0.81
N GLY A 392 -14.79 15.80 -0.29
CA GLY A 392 -14.30 14.63 -1.01
C GLY A 392 -13.51 13.69 -0.08
N PRO A 393 -12.92 12.61 -0.63
CA PRO A 393 -12.06 11.68 0.12
C PRO A 393 -10.83 12.32 0.79
N SER A 394 -10.45 13.54 0.38
CA SER A 394 -9.44 14.38 1.03
C SER A 394 -9.74 15.86 0.71
N THR A 395 -9.29 16.77 1.56
CA THR A 395 -9.40 18.23 1.37
C THR A 395 -8.04 18.94 1.34
N LEU A 396 -6.94 18.18 1.25
CA LEU A 396 -5.58 18.73 1.25
C LEU A 396 -5.30 19.56 -0.02
N VAL A 397 -4.91 20.82 0.18
CA VAL A 397 -4.75 21.78 -0.93
C VAL A 397 -3.58 21.46 -1.87
N ASN A 398 -2.63 20.62 -1.45
CA ASN A 398 -1.51 20.14 -2.28
C ASN A 398 -1.96 19.22 -3.44
N GLN A 399 -3.22 18.81 -3.46
CA GLN A 399 -3.84 18.16 -4.62
C GLN A 399 -4.03 19.13 -5.81
N LEU A 400 -3.93 20.44 -5.61
CA LEU A 400 -3.95 21.46 -6.67
C LEU A 400 -2.52 21.94 -6.94
N ALA A 401 -2.07 21.86 -8.19
CA ALA A 401 -0.69 22.25 -8.56
C ALA A 401 -0.39 23.74 -8.29
N ASP A 402 -1.35 24.60 -8.59
CA ASP A 402 -1.44 25.99 -8.13
C ASP A 402 -2.93 26.33 -7.94
N ASN A 403 -3.37 26.73 -6.75
CA ASN A 403 -4.79 26.99 -6.51
C ASN A 403 -5.28 28.36 -7.03
N THR A 404 -4.43 29.21 -7.60
CA THR A 404 -4.79 30.51 -8.19
C THR A 404 -4.99 30.46 -9.71
N VAL A 405 -4.46 29.43 -10.37
CA VAL A 405 -4.53 29.24 -11.82
C VAL A 405 -5.88 28.63 -12.22
N TYR A 406 -6.57 29.25 -13.19
CA TYR A 406 -7.92 28.82 -13.61
C TYR A 406 -7.94 27.41 -14.19
N ASN A 407 -6.95 27.09 -15.04
CA ASN A 407 -6.73 25.79 -15.67
C ASN A 407 -5.68 24.95 -14.91
N THR A 408 -5.72 24.99 -13.59
CA THR A 408 -4.80 24.21 -12.75
C THR A 408 -5.05 22.71 -12.88
N LYS A 409 -4.03 21.92 -12.55
CA LYS A 409 -4.16 20.47 -12.44
C LYS A 409 -4.57 20.10 -11.03
N PHE A 410 -5.71 19.41 -10.92
CA PHE A 410 -6.10 18.69 -9.72
C PHE A 410 -5.65 17.23 -9.84
N THR A 411 -4.89 16.76 -8.86
CA THR A 411 -4.38 15.39 -8.78
C THR A 411 -4.97 14.72 -7.53
N PRO A 412 -5.85 13.72 -7.67
CA PRO A 412 -6.31 12.96 -6.52
C PRO A 412 -5.20 12.10 -5.92
N LEU A 413 -5.20 11.97 -4.59
CA LEU A 413 -4.22 11.13 -3.88
C LEU A 413 -4.40 9.65 -4.25
N ALA A 414 -3.32 8.88 -4.16
CA ALA A 414 -3.36 7.44 -4.43
C ALA A 414 -4.34 6.74 -3.46
N GLY A 415 -5.23 5.91 -4.01
CA GLY A 415 -6.28 5.22 -3.25
C GLY A 415 -7.52 6.06 -2.91
N SER A 416 -7.51 7.38 -3.12
CA SER A 416 -8.65 8.27 -2.79
C SER A 416 -9.76 8.24 -3.85
N VAL A 417 -10.47 7.13 -3.92
CA VAL A 417 -11.65 6.93 -4.79
C VAL A 417 -12.88 7.64 -4.20
N GLY A 418 -13.66 8.32 -5.05
CA GLY A 418 -14.89 9.02 -4.67
C GLY A 418 -15.08 10.35 -5.42
N THR A 419 -16.19 11.03 -5.16
CA THR A 419 -16.46 12.37 -5.74
C THR A 419 -15.90 13.47 -4.85
N TYR A 420 -15.13 14.37 -5.45
CA TYR A 420 -14.71 15.63 -4.86
C TYR A 420 -15.61 16.77 -5.36
N LEU A 421 -15.96 17.71 -4.49
CA LEU A 421 -16.61 18.97 -4.87
C LEU A 421 -15.56 20.09 -4.84
N LEU A 422 -15.28 20.71 -5.99
CA LEU A 422 -14.31 21.78 -6.13
C LEU A 422 -14.99 23.09 -6.54
N ARG A 423 -14.61 24.19 -5.91
CA ARG A 423 -15.19 25.52 -6.13
C ARG A 423 -14.22 26.44 -6.85
N TRP A 424 -14.61 26.97 -8.01
CA TRP A 424 -13.94 28.10 -8.63
C TRP A 424 -14.48 29.40 -8.04
N THR A 425 -13.59 30.26 -7.54
CA THR A 425 -13.94 31.52 -6.89
C THR A 425 -13.30 32.67 -7.66
N LEU A 426 -14.11 33.54 -8.27
CA LEU A 426 -13.63 34.76 -8.90
C LEU A 426 -13.95 35.98 -8.03
N THR A 427 -12.94 36.79 -7.75
CA THR A 427 -13.00 37.96 -6.88
C THR A 427 -12.62 39.23 -7.63
N ASN A 428 -13.56 40.16 -7.70
CA ASN A 428 -13.38 41.49 -8.30
C ASN A 428 -13.60 42.53 -7.20
N GLY A 429 -12.51 43.00 -6.58
CA GLY A 429 -12.58 43.84 -5.38
C GLY A 429 -13.36 43.15 -4.26
N THR A 430 -14.60 43.60 -4.01
CA THR A 430 -15.49 43.05 -2.97
C THR A 430 -16.57 42.09 -3.47
N CYS A 431 -16.82 41.95 -4.78
CA CYS A 431 -17.69 40.85 -5.24
C CYS A 431 -16.91 39.55 -5.29
N VAL A 432 -17.56 38.49 -4.81
CA VAL A 432 -17.09 37.12 -4.93
C VAL A 432 -18.19 36.28 -5.57
N ALA A 433 -17.98 35.89 -6.83
CA ALA A 433 -18.80 34.91 -7.52
C ALA A 433 -18.14 33.52 -7.41
N THR A 434 -18.95 32.48 -7.29
CA THR A 434 -18.49 31.09 -7.13
C THR A 434 -19.30 30.17 -8.02
N ASP A 435 -18.62 29.21 -8.63
CA ASP A 435 -19.24 28.06 -9.31
C ASP A 435 -18.57 26.77 -8.83
N ASP A 436 -19.32 25.67 -8.85
CA ASP A 436 -18.88 24.38 -8.31
C ASP A 436 -18.84 23.31 -9.40
N VAL A 437 -17.80 22.47 -9.37
CA VAL A 437 -17.62 21.32 -10.27
C VAL A 437 -17.38 20.06 -9.46
N ASN A 438 -18.09 18.99 -9.80
CA ASN A 438 -17.81 17.65 -9.29
C ASN A 438 -16.67 17.02 -10.08
N VAL A 439 -15.67 16.49 -9.38
CA VAL A 439 -14.65 15.60 -9.94
C VAL A 439 -14.84 14.21 -9.34
N THR A 440 -15.48 13.31 -10.08
CA THR A 440 -15.62 11.92 -9.70
C THR A 440 -14.35 11.16 -10.04
N VAL A 441 -13.63 10.74 -9.00
CA VAL A 441 -12.41 9.94 -9.10
C VAL A 441 -12.80 8.48 -8.98
N ASN A 442 -12.92 7.84 -10.13
CA ASN A 442 -13.23 6.43 -10.27
C ASN A 442 -12.03 5.57 -9.87
N GLY A 443 -12.29 4.42 -9.27
CA GLY A 443 -11.26 3.41 -9.08
C GLY A 443 -10.67 2.98 -10.42
N LEU A 444 -9.34 2.86 -10.49
CA LEU A 444 -8.70 2.13 -11.58
C LEU A 444 -9.22 0.68 -11.54
N PRO A 445 -9.61 0.09 -12.68
CA PRO A 445 -9.96 -1.31 -12.69
C PRO A 445 -8.71 -2.16 -12.45
N VAL A 446 -8.92 -3.40 -12.03
CA VAL A 446 -7.86 -4.41 -11.85
C VAL A 446 -8.01 -5.46 -12.94
N ILE A 447 -6.93 -5.78 -13.63
CA ILE A 447 -6.85 -6.95 -14.52
C ILE A 447 -6.47 -8.16 -13.68
N GLY A 448 -7.42 -9.07 -13.50
CA GLY A 448 -7.20 -10.43 -13.00
C GLY A 448 -7.15 -11.45 -14.15
N GLY A 449 -6.95 -12.72 -13.79
CA GLY A 449 -6.72 -13.81 -14.75
C GLY A 449 -5.24 -14.04 -15.04
N ASN A 450 -4.93 -15.05 -15.85
CA ASN A 450 -3.55 -15.42 -16.17
C ASN A 450 -3.01 -14.59 -17.35
N LEU A 451 -1.98 -13.78 -17.10
CA LEU A 451 -1.32 -12.91 -18.08
C LEU A 451 -0.34 -13.63 -19.02
N ASN A 452 -0.02 -14.90 -18.78
CA ASN A 452 0.80 -15.70 -19.68
C ASN A 452 -0.08 -16.61 -20.53
N VAL A 453 0.07 -16.50 -21.85
CA VAL A 453 -0.61 -17.34 -22.83
C VAL A 453 0.40 -17.85 -23.84
N CYS A 454 -0.05 -18.73 -24.71
CA CYS A 454 0.78 -19.47 -25.66
C CYS A 454 0.24 -19.28 -27.07
N ILE A 455 1.12 -19.37 -28.07
CA ILE A 455 0.71 -19.41 -29.48
C ILE A 455 -0.38 -20.49 -29.67
N LEU A 456 -1.48 -20.11 -30.35
CA LEU A 456 -2.69 -20.90 -30.59
C LEU A 456 -3.51 -21.32 -29.34
N SER A 457 -3.12 -20.90 -28.14
CA SER A 457 -3.90 -21.10 -26.90
C SER A 457 -4.64 -19.82 -26.49
N SER A 458 -5.62 -19.97 -25.60
CA SER A 458 -6.36 -18.85 -25.01
C SER A 458 -6.32 -18.82 -23.49
N THR A 459 -6.33 -17.62 -22.91
CA THR A 459 -6.51 -17.35 -21.47
C THR A 459 -7.63 -16.32 -21.32
N THR A 460 -8.34 -16.33 -20.19
CA THR A 460 -9.37 -15.32 -19.90
C THR A 460 -8.85 -14.36 -18.85
N LEU A 461 -8.87 -13.07 -19.19
CA LEU A 461 -8.63 -11.98 -18.25
C LEU A 461 -9.97 -11.43 -17.75
N THR A 462 -10.00 -11.06 -16.48
CA THR A 462 -11.17 -10.43 -15.85
C THR A 462 -10.82 -9.00 -15.49
N GLY A 463 -11.76 -8.08 -15.73
CA GLY A 463 -11.62 -6.68 -15.34
C GLY A 463 -12.55 -6.37 -14.18
N SER A 464 -12.09 -5.64 -13.16
CA SER A 464 -12.97 -5.16 -12.09
C SER A 464 -13.82 -3.95 -12.54
N ALA A 465 -14.97 -3.77 -11.90
CA ALA A 465 -16.07 -2.89 -12.35
C ALA A 465 -16.66 -3.27 -13.73
N GLN A 466 -17.77 -2.63 -14.11
CA GLN A 466 -18.44 -2.90 -15.39
C GLN A 466 -17.50 -2.63 -16.58
N PRO A 467 -17.50 -3.47 -17.63
CA PRO A 467 -16.73 -3.24 -18.86
C PRO A 467 -17.23 -2.02 -19.65
N ASP A 468 -16.36 -1.41 -20.46
CA ASP A 468 -16.81 -0.52 -21.54
C ASP A 468 -17.73 -1.29 -22.50
N ALA A 469 -18.85 -0.67 -22.89
CA ALA A 469 -19.89 -1.32 -23.69
C ALA A 469 -19.51 -1.58 -25.16
N THR A 470 -18.33 -1.13 -25.62
CA THR A 470 -17.88 -1.19 -27.02
C THR A 470 -16.50 -1.80 -27.19
N THR A 471 -15.53 -1.39 -26.37
CA THR A 471 -14.11 -1.74 -26.46
C THR A 471 -13.50 -1.95 -25.07
N PRO A 472 -14.00 -2.91 -24.28
CA PRO A 472 -13.53 -3.15 -22.92
C PRO A 472 -12.13 -3.75 -22.87
N TRP A 473 -11.68 -4.36 -23.97
CA TRP A 473 -10.37 -4.98 -24.07
C TRP A 473 -9.72 -4.62 -25.41
N THR A 474 -8.45 -4.25 -25.36
CA THR A 474 -7.61 -4.02 -26.54
C THR A 474 -6.21 -4.61 -26.31
N SER A 475 -5.50 -4.92 -27.40
CA SER A 475 -4.15 -5.45 -27.38
C SER A 475 -3.26 -4.61 -28.30
N ALA A 476 -2.15 -4.09 -27.78
CA ALA A 476 -1.27 -3.18 -28.52
C ALA A 476 -0.58 -3.82 -29.73
N ASN A 477 -0.41 -5.15 -29.73
CA ASN A 477 0.13 -5.92 -30.84
C ASN A 477 -0.73 -7.17 -31.10
N THR A 478 -1.69 -7.05 -32.01
CA THR A 478 -2.61 -8.14 -32.41
C THR A 478 -1.95 -9.26 -33.20
N ALA A 479 -0.76 -9.05 -33.77
CA ALA A 479 0.03 -10.12 -34.38
C ALA A 479 0.72 -11.01 -33.33
N VAL A 480 0.92 -10.50 -32.10
CA VAL A 480 1.43 -11.26 -30.94
C VAL A 480 0.25 -11.84 -30.15
N ALA A 481 -0.68 -11.01 -29.68
CA ALA A 481 -1.85 -11.41 -28.88
C ALA A 481 -3.13 -10.73 -29.37
N THR A 482 -4.20 -11.48 -29.61
CA THR A 482 -5.55 -10.91 -29.76
C THR A 482 -6.30 -11.00 -28.43
N ILE A 483 -7.31 -10.14 -28.23
CA ILE A 483 -8.25 -10.22 -27.11
C ILE A 483 -9.64 -9.81 -27.57
N ASN A 484 -10.68 -10.51 -27.12
CA ASN A 484 -12.07 -10.20 -27.45
C ASN A 484 -12.78 -9.42 -26.33
N ALA A 485 -13.98 -8.92 -26.61
CA ALA A 485 -14.76 -8.12 -25.66
C ALA A 485 -15.13 -8.86 -24.35
N GLY A 486 -15.11 -10.20 -24.35
CA GLY A 486 -15.31 -11.04 -23.16
C GLY A 486 -14.04 -11.27 -22.33
N GLY A 487 -12.92 -10.63 -22.67
CA GLY A 487 -11.63 -10.80 -21.97
C GLY A 487 -10.84 -12.05 -22.36
N VAL A 488 -11.31 -12.83 -23.35
CA VAL A 488 -10.57 -13.98 -23.84
C VAL A 488 -9.45 -13.51 -24.75
N VAL A 489 -8.21 -13.66 -24.28
CA VAL A 489 -6.97 -13.48 -25.02
C VAL A 489 -6.71 -14.75 -25.83
N ALA A 490 -6.28 -14.62 -27.08
CA ALA A 490 -5.69 -15.72 -27.85
C ALA A 490 -4.28 -15.36 -28.35
N GLY A 491 -3.31 -16.22 -28.08
CA GLY A 491 -1.92 -16.04 -28.51
C GLY A 491 -1.73 -16.35 -30.00
N VAL A 492 -1.02 -15.48 -30.72
CA VAL A 492 -0.84 -15.54 -32.18
C VAL A 492 0.63 -15.76 -32.56
N SER A 493 1.56 -14.98 -32.00
CA SER A 493 3.01 -15.17 -32.19
C SER A 493 3.78 -14.91 -30.90
N ALA A 494 5.03 -15.39 -30.82
CA ALA A 494 5.87 -15.16 -29.64
C ALA A 494 6.21 -13.67 -29.45
N GLY A 495 6.14 -13.19 -28.23
CA GLY A 495 6.44 -11.81 -27.83
C GLY A 495 5.58 -11.33 -26.67
N THR A 496 5.71 -10.07 -26.29
CA THR A 496 4.78 -9.40 -25.37
C THR A 496 3.80 -8.51 -26.13
N SER A 497 2.56 -8.45 -25.67
CA SER A 497 1.60 -7.42 -26.05
C SER A 497 1.05 -6.75 -24.81
N LEU A 498 1.02 -5.42 -24.80
CA LEU A 498 0.36 -4.68 -23.73
C LEU A 498 -1.16 -4.79 -23.96
N VAL A 499 -1.85 -5.50 -23.08
CA VAL A 499 -3.31 -5.58 -23.07
C VAL A 499 -3.85 -4.48 -22.16
N THR A 500 -4.81 -3.74 -22.67
CA THR A 500 -5.51 -2.66 -21.95
C THR A 500 -6.95 -3.08 -21.72
N TYR A 501 -7.33 -3.22 -20.45
CA TYR A 501 -8.74 -3.24 -20.04
C TYR A 501 -9.26 -1.81 -19.91
N LYS A 502 -10.52 -1.59 -20.25
CA LYS A 502 -11.24 -0.33 -20.11
C LYS A 502 -12.60 -0.60 -19.46
N ASN A 503 -12.86 0.02 -18.30
CA ASN A 503 -14.16 -0.07 -17.64
C ASN A 503 -15.17 0.95 -18.21
N SER A 504 -16.44 0.83 -17.84
CA SER A 504 -17.55 1.68 -18.26
C SER A 504 -17.33 3.18 -18.01
N ASN A 505 -16.46 3.51 -17.06
CA ASN A 505 -16.17 4.88 -16.65
C ASN A 505 -14.94 5.44 -17.39
N GLY A 506 -14.52 4.77 -18.47
CA GLY A 506 -13.37 5.14 -19.30
C GLY A 506 -12.02 4.78 -18.71
N CYS A 507 -11.97 4.23 -17.49
CA CYS A 507 -10.72 4.00 -16.80
C CYS A 507 -10.02 2.74 -17.27
N THR A 508 -8.73 2.89 -17.54
CA THR A 508 -7.90 1.81 -18.09
C THR A 508 -6.94 1.24 -17.06
N ALA A 509 -6.72 -0.06 -17.14
CA ALA A 509 -5.54 -0.71 -16.60
C ALA A 509 -4.80 -1.43 -17.72
N THR A 510 -3.47 -1.51 -17.61
CA THR A 510 -2.62 -2.18 -18.59
C THR A 510 -1.88 -3.33 -17.94
N ALA A 511 -1.89 -4.49 -18.58
CA ALA A 511 -1.09 -5.63 -18.19
C ALA A 511 -0.26 -6.11 -19.38
N SER A 512 1.03 -6.41 -19.16
CA SER A 512 1.85 -7.05 -20.18
C SER A 512 1.43 -8.51 -20.28
N VAL A 513 0.72 -8.85 -21.36
CA VAL A 513 0.45 -10.25 -21.70
C VAL A 513 1.63 -10.79 -22.48
N THR A 514 2.25 -11.84 -21.94
CA THR A 514 3.31 -12.55 -22.65
C THR A 514 2.66 -13.66 -23.46
N VAL A 515 2.83 -13.62 -24.77
CA VAL A 515 2.51 -14.75 -25.66
C VAL A 515 3.80 -15.50 -25.91
N ASN A 516 3.86 -16.69 -25.36
CA ASN A 516 5.09 -17.45 -25.33
C ASN A 516 5.10 -18.43 -26.50
N ALA A 517 6.30 -18.66 -27.05
CA ALA A 517 6.48 -19.67 -28.08
C ALA A 517 5.99 -21.03 -27.56
N LEU A 518 5.30 -21.79 -28.41
CA LEU A 518 5.21 -23.22 -28.19
C LEU A 518 6.64 -23.77 -28.20
N PRO A 519 7.04 -24.57 -27.20
CA PRO A 519 8.35 -25.18 -27.23
C PRO A 519 8.42 -26.30 -28.26
N THR A 520 9.61 -26.83 -28.46
CA THR A 520 9.90 -28.04 -29.25
C THR A 520 10.40 -29.14 -28.32
N ILE A 521 10.07 -30.40 -28.64
CA ILE A 521 10.64 -31.58 -28.00
C ILE A 521 11.71 -32.16 -28.93
N SER A 522 12.85 -32.55 -28.37
CA SER A 522 13.97 -33.18 -29.07
C SER A 522 14.58 -34.30 -28.23
N GLY A 523 15.37 -35.18 -28.83
CA GLY A 523 15.96 -36.36 -28.16
C GLY A 523 15.40 -37.69 -28.68
N THR A 524 15.71 -38.78 -27.98
CA THR A 524 15.38 -40.14 -28.44
C THR A 524 13.92 -40.50 -28.10
N LEU A 525 13.08 -40.66 -29.12
CA LEU A 525 11.64 -40.95 -28.96
C LEU A 525 11.30 -42.46 -28.90
N SER A 526 12.29 -43.35 -28.71
CA SER A 526 12.04 -44.76 -28.44
C SER A 526 13.06 -45.37 -27.48
N ILE A 527 12.58 -46.19 -26.55
CA ILE A 527 13.34 -46.76 -25.42
C ILE A 527 12.82 -48.16 -25.08
N CYS A 528 13.54 -48.89 -24.23
CA CYS A 528 13.07 -50.14 -23.63
C CYS A 528 12.27 -49.89 -22.33
N SER A 529 11.43 -50.84 -21.95
CA SER A 529 10.91 -50.97 -20.57
C SER A 529 12.06 -51.03 -19.55
N ALA A 530 11.81 -50.53 -18.34
CA ALA A 530 12.75 -50.22 -17.25
C ALA A 530 13.97 -49.34 -17.61
N SER A 531 14.11 -48.93 -18.87
CA SER A 531 15.25 -48.12 -19.36
C SER A 531 14.87 -46.65 -19.47
N THR A 532 15.88 -45.78 -19.41
CA THR A 532 15.69 -44.33 -19.50
C THR A 532 16.32 -43.71 -20.74
N THR A 533 15.80 -42.55 -21.14
CA THR A 533 16.48 -41.61 -22.04
C THR A 533 16.08 -40.19 -21.69
N THR A 534 16.74 -39.18 -22.27
CA THR A 534 16.43 -37.77 -21.99
C THR A 534 15.88 -37.10 -23.24
N LEU A 535 14.66 -36.57 -23.14
CA LEU A 535 14.14 -35.58 -24.06
C LEU A 535 14.51 -34.18 -23.59
N THR A 536 14.91 -33.31 -24.51
CA THR A 536 15.21 -31.90 -24.23
C THR A 536 14.13 -31.02 -24.84
N GLY A 537 13.53 -30.19 -23.99
CA GLY A 537 12.54 -29.20 -24.37
C GLY A 537 13.21 -27.84 -24.58
N SER A 538 12.75 -27.06 -25.57
CA SER A 538 13.30 -25.73 -25.83
C SER A 538 12.74 -24.66 -24.89
N ALA A 539 13.57 -23.67 -24.53
CA ALA A 539 13.32 -22.68 -23.48
C ALA A 539 13.28 -23.31 -22.07
N THR A 540 13.08 -22.49 -21.04
CA THR A 540 13.10 -22.97 -19.66
C THR A 540 11.90 -23.87 -19.38
N ALA A 541 12.16 -25.07 -18.86
CA ALA A 541 11.12 -25.99 -18.39
C ALA A 541 10.25 -25.34 -17.31
N ASP A 542 8.94 -25.63 -17.31
CA ASP A 542 8.07 -25.25 -16.21
C ASP A 542 8.59 -25.68 -14.84
N ALA A 543 8.33 -24.83 -13.85
CA ALA A 543 8.65 -25.14 -12.47
C ALA A 543 7.71 -26.22 -11.91
N ALA A 544 6.44 -26.21 -12.35
CA ALA A 544 5.46 -27.24 -11.99
C ALA A 544 5.59 -28.43 -12.92
N THR A 545 4.79 -28.50 -13.98
CA THR A 545 4.56 -29.69 -14.82
C THR A 545 5.13 -29.53 -16.24
N PRO A 546 6.46 -29.45 -16.42
CA PRO A 546 7.10 -29.38 -17.72
C PRO A 546 6.99 -30.65 -18.51
N TRP A 547 6.98 -31.83 -17.91
CA TRP A 547 6.84 -33.06 -18.69
C TRP A 547 5.70 -33.89 -18.12
N VAL A 548 4.69 -34.14 -18.96
CA VAL A 548 3.51 -34.91 -18.59
C VAL A 548 3.30 -36.00 -19.63
N SER A 549 3.38 -37.25 -19.19
CA SER A 549 3.00 -38.40 -19.99
C SER A 549 1.48 -38.56 -20.00
N ALA A 550 0.87 -38.72 -21.18
CA ALA A 550 -0.56 -39.01 -21.31
C ALA A 550 -0.92 -40.42 -20.81
N THR A 551 0.03 -41.36 -20.86
CA THR A 551 -0.08 -42.71 -20.26
C THR A 551 1.16 -43.01 -19.42
N PRO A 552 1.25 -42.50 -18.17
CA PRO A 552 2.41 -42.69 -17.30
C PRO A 552 2.76 -44.15 -17.01
N SER A 553 1.76 -45.04 -17.02
CA SER A 553 1.91 -46.50 -16.86
C SER A 553 2.58 -47.20 -18.05
N VAL A 554 2.58 -46.57 -19.23
CA VAL A 554 3.30 -47.05 -20.43
C VAL A 554 4.70 -46.47 -20.43
N SER A 555 4.80 -45.15 -20.34
CA SER A 555 6.08 -44.45 -20.18
C SER A 555 5.89 -43.33 -19.17
N SER A 556 6.63 -43.32 -18.08
CA SER A 556 6.70 -42.12 -17.24
C SER A 556 7.74 -41.16 -17.83
N ILE A 557 7.65 -39.89 -17.45
CA ILE A 557 8.66 -38.89 -17.75
C ILE A 557 8.78 -37.97 -16.54
N THR A 558 10.00 -37.63 -16.16
CA THR A 558 10.25 -36.63 -15.13
C THR A 558 10.34 -35.25 -15.77
N ASN A 559 9.97 -34.22 -15.01
CA ASN A 559 11.02 -33.36 -14.48
C ASN A 559 11.97 -32.71 -15.49
N THR A 560 13.12 -33.35 -15.63
CA THR A 560 14.27 -32.92 -16.42
C THR A 560 14.22 -33.44 -17.86
N GLY A 561 13.10 -34.05 -18.25
CA GLY A 561 12.90 -34.72 -19.53
C GLY A 561 13.38 -36.17 -19.54
N ILE A 562 13.76 -36.74 -18.39
CA ILE A 562 14.14 -38.15 -18.31
C ILE A 562 12.88 -39.00 -18.45
N VAL A 563 12.74 -39.64 -19.60
CA VAL A 563 11.69 -40.63 -19.87
C VAL A 563 12.12 -41.96 -19.31
N THR A 564 11.23 -42.65 -18.59
CA THR A 564 11.41 -44.05 -18.22
C THR A 564 10.35 -44.88 -18.92
N GLY A 565 10.76 -45.92 -19.66
CA GLY A 565 9.82 -46.89 -20.20
C GLY A 565 9.32 -47.79 -19.07
N LEU A 566 8.00 -47.91 -18.88
CA LEU A 566 7.44 -48.80 -17.85
C LEU A 566 6.82 -50.05 -18.50
N THR A 567 5.77 -49.88 -19.29
CA THR A 567 5.07 -50.96 -20.01
C THR A 567 5.23 -50.78 -21.51
N ALA A 568 5.34 -51.87 -22.27
CA ALA A 568 5.44 -51.79 -23.73
C ALA A 568 4.21 -51.12 -24.37
N GLY A 569 4.42 -50.20 -25.30
CA GLY A 569 3.39 -49.38 -25.94
C GLY A 569 3.87 -47.96 -26.23
N THR A 570 2.96 -47.09 -26.68
CA THR A 570 3.25 -45.67 -26.95
C THR A 570 2.64 -44.76 -25.91
N SER A 571 3.36 -43.72 -25.49
CA SER A 571 2.80 -42.60 -24.73
C SER A 571 2.98 -41.28 -25.46
N VAL A 572 1.94 -40.44 -25.44
CA VAL A 572 2.07 -39.04 -25.88
C VAL A 572 2.67 -38.24 -24.74
N ILE A 573 3.93 -37.84 -24.91
CA ILE A 573 4.63 -36.95 -23.98
C ILE A 573 4.27 -35.50 -24.32
N SER A 574 3.82 -34.77 -23.31
CA SER A 574 3.55 -33.34 -23.38
C SER A 574 4.68 -32.58 -22.70
N TYR A 575 5.28 -31.60 -23.38
CA TYR A 575 6.28 -30.69 -22.80
C TYR A 575 5.73 -29.27 -22.64
N LYS A 576 5.77 -28.74 -21.42
CA LYS A 576 5.34 -27.40 -21.03
C LYS A 576 6.54 -26.55 -20.60
N ASN A 577 6.70 -25.37 -21.19
CA ASN A 577 7.70 -24.40 -20.71
C ASN A 577 7.19 -23.58 -19.51
N ASN A 578 8.08 -22.83 -18.86
CA ASN A 578 7.84 -22.00 -17.66
C ASN A 578 6.85 -20.85 -17.82
N ASN A 579 6.26 -20.72 -19.01
CA ASN A 579 5.22 -19.74 -19.30
C ASN A 579 3.87 -20.42 -19.60
N GLY A 580 3.78 -21.73 -19.33
CA GLY A 580 2.55 -22.53 -19.42
C GLY A 580 2.34 -23.25 -20.76
N CYS A 581 3.30 -23.24 -21.68
CA CYS A 581 3.04 -23.59 -23.08
C CYS A 581 3.41 -25.02 -23.45
N THR A 582 2.39 -25.80 -23.79
CA THR A 582 2.48 -27.23 -24.07
C THR A 582 2.64 -27.53 -25.56
N ILE A 583 3.62 -28.38 -25.91
CA ILE A 583 3.69 -29.13 -27.17
C ILE A 583 3.62 -30.63 -26.87
N THR A 584 3.38 -31.49 -27.86
CA THR A 584 3.39 -32.96 -27.67
C THR A 584 4.28 -33.68 -28.68
N ALA A 585 4.81 -34.85 -28.26
CA ALA A 585 5.54 -35.80 -29.09
C ALA A 585 5.31 -37.23 -28.57
N THR A 586 5.19 -38.22 -29.44
CA THR A 586 4.95 -39.62 -29.03
C THR A 586 6.26 -40.36 -28.77
N VAL A 587 6.41 -40.94 -27.58
CA VAL A 587 7.48 -41.90 -27.26
C VAL A 587 6.96 -43.33 -27.41
N THR A 588 7.80 -44.22 -27.93
CA THR A 588 7.53 -45.66 -28.05
C THR A 588 8.40 -46.47 -27.09
N VAL A 589 7.77 -47.15 -26.13
CA VAL A 589 8.41 -48.07 -25.20
C VAL A 589 8.33 -49.50 -25.76
N ASN A 590 9.49 -50.07 -26.04
CA ASN A 590 9.66 -51.44 -26.50
C ASN A 590 9.70 -52.40 -25.29
N ALA A 591 9.26 -53.64 -25.49
CA ALA A 591 9.30 -54.64 -24.43
C ALA A 591 10.74 -55.06 -24.08
N LEU A 592 11.02 -55.14 -22.78
CA LEU A 592 12.03 -56.09 -22.28
C LEU A 592 11.54 -57.53 -22.55
N PRO A 593 12.45 -58.52 -22.57
CA PRO A 593 12.08 -59.89 -22.29
C PRO A 593 11.39 -59.94 -20.91
N LEU A 594 10.05 -60.05 -20.92
CA LEU A 594 9.17 -59.99 -19.74
C LEU A 594 9.42 -61.11 -18.72
N PHE A 595 10.13 -62.14 -19.17
CA PHE A 595 10.64 -63.22 -18.36
C PHE A 595 12.04 -63.54 -18.91
N VAL A 596 13.01 -63.64 -18.04
CA VAL A 596 14.27 -64.36 -18.24
C VAL A 596 14.42 -65.21 -17.01
N ASN A 597 14.72 -66.50 -17.19
CA ASN A 597 14.86 -67.41 -16.06
C ASN A 597 15.98 -68.40 -16.31
N ALA A 598 16.84 -68.63 -15.32
CA ALA A 598 17.97 -69.56 -15.37
C ALA A 598 17.58 -71.03 -15.04
N GLY A 599 16.29 -71.25 -14.75
CA GLY A 599 15.78 -72.50 -14.17
C GLY A 599 15.91 -72.51 -12.64
N SER A 600 15.21 -73.44 -11.98
CA SER A 600 15.22 -73.53 -10.51
C SER A 600 16.54 -74.05 -9.94
N ASP A 601 16.89 -73.54 -8.76
CA ASP A 601 17.96 -74.06 -7.90
C ASP A 601 17.85 -75.57 -7.70
N LYS A 602 18.98 -76.27 -7.80
CA LYS A 602 18.99 -77.75 -7.76
C LYS A 602 20.35 -78.34 -7.41
N PRO A 603 20.41 -79.47 -6.67
CA PRO A 603 21.65 -80.15 -6.41
C PRO A 603 22.30 -80.74 -7.67
N LEU A 604 23.60 -81.01 -7.62
CA LEU A 604 24.30 -81.80 -8.64
C LEU A 604 23.69 -83.20 -8.76
N SER A 605 23.75 -83.78 -9.96
CA SER A 605 23.40 -85.20 -10.17
C SER A 605 24.59 -86.13 -9.85
N PHE A 606 24.35 -87.44 -9.81
CA PHE A 606 25.27 -88.46 -9.28
C PHE A 606 26.64 -88.56 -10.00
N ASN A 607 26.81 -87.91 -11.14
CA ASN A 607 28.03 -87.88 -11.96
C ASN A 607 28.76 -86.50 -11.89
N ASN A 608 28.41 -85.65 -10.94
CA ASN A 608 28.90 -84.28 -10.76
C ASN A 608 28.65 -83.32 -11.95
N ASN A 609 27.63 -83.59 -12.78
CA ASN A 609 27.09 -82.59 -13.71
C ASN A 609 25.58 -82.39 -13.53
N THR A 610 25.10 -81.26 -14.06
CA THR A 610 23.69 -80.97 -14.27
C THR A 610 23.54 -80.05 -15.49
N THR A 611 22.32 -79.93 -16.02
CA THR A 611 22.02 -79.05 -17.16
C THR A 611 21.15 -77.90 -16.66
N LEU A 612 21.58 -76.66 -16.90
CA LEU A 612 20.77 -75.47 -16.67
C LEU A 612 20.00 -75.19 -17.97
N ASN A 613 18.67 -75.07 -17.85
CA ASN A 613 17.78 -74.84 -18.96
C ASN A 613 17.08 -73.53 -18.68
N GLY A 614 17.62 -72.47 -19.27
CA GLY A 614 17.06 -71.14 -19.16
C GLY A 614 16.06 -70.85 -20.27
N THR A 615 15.23 -69.86 -20.03
CA THR A 615 14.15 -69.45 -20.93
C THR A 615 14.03 -67.94 -20.96
N SER A 616 13.41 -67.41 -22.01
CA SER A 616 12.91 -66.04 -22.02
C SER A 616 11.52 -65.95 -22.65
N SER A 617 10.86 -64.81 -22.49
CA SER A 617 9.49 -64.57 -22.96
C SER A 617 9.30 -64.58 -24.48
N SER A 618 10.35 -64.61 -25.30
CA SER A 618 10.22 -64.61 -26.76
C SER A 618 11.30 -65.46 -27.44
N ALA A 619 10.86 -66.32 -28.36
CA ALA A 619 11.73 -67.25 -29.10
C ALA A 619 12.70 -66.57 -30.09
N SER A 620 12.67 -65.24 -30.17
CA SER A 620 13.57 -64.38 -30.95
C SER A 620 14.59 -63.61 -30.09
N ASP A 621 14.62 -63.84 -28.78
CA ASP A 621 15.64 -63.27 -27.89
C ASP A 621 16.96 -64.04 -28.02
N THR A 622 18.09 -63.36 -27.78
CA THR A 622 19.43 -63.98 -27.77
C THR A 622 19.94 -64.20 -26.35
N TYR A 623 20.42 -65.41 -26.05
CA TYR A 623 20.89 -65.81 -24.72
C TYR A 623 22.42 -65.62 -24.56
N ASN A 624 22.87 -65.36 -23.33
CA ASN A 624 24.27 -65.43 -22.91
C ASN A 624 24.37 -65.77 -21.42
N TRP A 625 25.27 -66.67 -21.04
CA TRP A 625 25.47 -67.17 -19.67
C TRP A 625 26.86 -66.87 -19.13
N THR A 626 26.95 -66.62 -17.83
CA THR A 626 28.20 -66.43 -17.08
C THR A 626 28.15 -67.13 -15.72
N ALA A 627 29.24 -67.80 -15.32
CA ALA A 627 29.35 -68.45 -14.01
C ALA A 627 30.16 -67.61 -13.01
N THR A 628 29.78 -67.68 -11.75
CA THR A 628 30.41 -67.00 -10.61
C THR A 628 30.50 -67.97 -9.42
N ASN A 629 31.15 -67.55 -8.31
CA ASN A 629 31.25 -68.32 -7.06
C ASN A 629 31.72 -69.79 -7.22
N GLY A 630 32.68 -70.05 -8.12
CA GLY A 630 33.24 -71.38 -8.36
C GLY A 630 32.51 -72.24 -9.38
N GLY A 631 31.40 -71.74 -9.96
CA GLY A 631 30.69 -72.43 -11.04
C GLY A 631 31.54 -72.59 -12.31
N MET A 632 31.30 -73.66 -13.07
CA MET A 632 31.94 -73.92 -14.36
C MET A 632 30.91 -74.36 -15.41
N ILE A 633 30.85 -73.61 -16.51
CA ILE A 633 30.08 -73.95 -17.72
C ILE A 633 30.96 -74.80 -18.64
N VAL A 634 30.44 -75.92 -19.12
CA VAL A 634 31.16 -76.91 -19.95
C VAL A 634 30.56 -77.08 -21.36
N SER A 635 29.75 -76.12 -21.78
CA SER A 635 29.15 -76.01 -23.12
C SER A 635 29.29 -74.60 -23.69
N ALA A 636 28.77 -74.37 -24.91
CA ALA A 636 28.57 -73.00 -25.39
C ALA A 636 27.71 -72.20 -24.40
N SER A 637 28.02 -70.91 -24.21
CA SER A 637 27.36 -70.04 -23.24
C SER A 637 26.23 -69.19 -23.84
N ASN A 638 26.02 -69.20 -25.16
CA ASN A 638 25.03 -68.36 -25.84
C ASN A 638 23.75 -69.13 -26.27
N THR A 639 23.46 -70.23 -25.58
CA THR A 639 22.32 -71.11 -25.84
C THR A 639 21.36 -71.15 -24.65
N ALA A 640 20.07 -71.41 -24.90
CA ALA A 640 19.05 -71.52 -23.85
C ALA A 640 19.38 -72.63 -22.81
N SER A 641 20.00 -73.72 -23.27
CA SER A 641 20.49 -74.81 -22.43
C SER A 641 22.01 -74.78 -22.32
N ILE A 642 22.54 -74.99 -21.11
CA ILE A 642 23.99 -75.13 -20.84
C ILE A 642 24.29 -76.30 -19.89
N GLY A 643 25.44 -76.94 -20.10
CA GLY A 643 25.97 -77.96 -19.18
C GLY A 643 26.87 -77.32 -18.12
N VAL A 644 26.74 -77.74 -16.86
CA VAL A 644 27.59 -77.26 -15.74
C VAL A 644 28.10 -78.41 -14.87
N SER A 645 29.28 -78.24 -14.28
CA SER A 645 30.00 -79.33 -13.57
C SER A 645 30.53 -78.96 -12.18
N ALA A 646 29.99 -77.91 -11.55
CA ALA A 646 30.37 -77.47 -10.22
C ALA A 646 29.18 -76.84 -9.47
N ALA A 647 29.22 -76.89 -8.13
CA ALA A 647 28.40 -76.03 -7.29
C ALA A 647 28.89 -74.58 -7.42
N GLY A 648 27.98 -73.61 -7.34
CA GLY A 648 28.23 -72.20 -7.63
C GLY A 648 26.99 -71.54 -8.22
N ASN A 649 27.16 -70.32 -8.71
CA ASN A 649 26.09 -69.46 -9.23
C ASN A 649 26.24 -69.29 -10.75
N TYR A 650 25.12 -69.24 -11.46
CA TYR A 650 25.10 -69.15 -12.92
C TYR A 650 24.03 -68.15 -13.39
N LEU A 651 24.49 -67.02 -13.92
CA LEU A 651 23.66 -65.92 -14.41
C LEU A 651 23.38 -66.13 -15.91
N LEU A 652 22.11 -66.10 -16.29
CA LEU A 652 21.65 -65.97 -17.67
C LEU A 652 21.27 -64.50 -17.96
N THR A 653 21.62 -64.00 -19.13
CA THR A 653 21.08 -62.78 -19.74
C THR A 653 20.40 -63.14 -21.06
N ALA A 654 19.20 -62.60 -21.32
CA ALA A 654 18.55 -62.66 -22.63
C ALA A 654 18.25 -61.26 -23.17
N THR A 655 18.39 -61.06 -24.48
CA THR A 655 18.25 -59.75 -25.15
C THR A 655 17.29 -59.80 -26.33
N SER A 656 16.31 -58.90 -26.36
CA SER A 656 15.27 -58.82 -27.40
C SER A 656 15.77 -58.16 -28.70
N LEU A 657 14.99 -58.32 -29.78
CA LEU A 657 15.27 -57.75 -31.10
C LEU A 657 15.36 -56.21 -31.11
N ALA A 658 14.80 -55.54 -30.09
CA ALA A 658 14.89 -54.09 -29.91
C ALA A 658 16.12 -53.64 -29.10
N GLY A 659 17.02 -54.57 -28.73
CA GLY A 659 18.22 -54.31 -27.92
C GLY A 659 18.00 -54.29 -26.41
N CYS A 660 16.82 -54.72 -25.94
CA CYS A 660 16.45 -54.67 -24.52
C CYS A 660 16.85 -55.98 -23.81
N SER A 661 17.64 -55.92 -22.74
CA SER A 661 18.16 -57.12 -22.03
C SER A 661 17.68 -57.26 -20.59
N ALA A 662 17.42 -58.49 -20.15
CA ALA A 662 17.12 -58.86 -18.76
C ALA A 662 17.91 -60.12 -18.35
N SER A 663 18.04 -60.38 -17.04
CA SER A 663 18.88 -61.47 -16.50
C SER A 663 18.26 -62.15 -15.27
N ASP A 664 18.68 -63.39 -15.00
CA ASP A 664 18.30 -64.20 -13.82
C ASP A 664 19.44 -65.17 -13.42
N GLU A 665 19.51 -65.60 -12.15
CA GLU A 665 20.60 -66.43 -11.61
C GLU A 665 20.07 -67.73 -10.95
N VAL A 666 20.83 -68.83 -11.09
CA VAL A 666 20.52 -70.14 -10.46
C VAL A 666 21.71 -70.69 -9.66
N ILE A 667 21.41 -71.34 -8.53
CA ILE A 667 22.37 -71.87 -7.54
C ILE A 667 22.29 -73.41 -7.46
N VAL A 668 23.43 -74.06 -7.15
CA VAL A 668 23.56 -75.54 -7.15
C VAL A 668 24.05 -76.10 -5.78
N THR A 669 23.30 -77.04 -5.18
CA THR A 669 23.31 -77.35 -3.71
C THR A 669 23.35 -78.88 -3.31
N SER A 670 22.90 -79.29 -2.10
CA SER A 670 22.99 -80.65 -1.49
C SER A 670 21.74 -81.11 -0.65
N LYS A 671 21.72 -82.27 0.07
CA LYS A 671 20.50 -83.02 0.52
C LYS A 671 20.37 -83.40 2.04
N VAL A 672 19.15 -83.76 2.52
CA VAL A 672 18.74 -84.08 3.94
C VAL A 672 17.59 -85.15 4.03
N ASN A 673 17.35 -85.85 5.18
CA ASN A 673 16.19 -86.74 5.45
C ASN A 673 15.81 -86.90 6.98
N ASN A 674 14.54 -86.72 7.43
CA ASN A 674 14.02 -87.13 8.78
C ASN A 674 12.46 -87.23 8.88
N ILE A 675 11.88 -87.60 10.05
CA ILE A 675 10.45 -87.99 10.22
C ILE A 675 9.46 -86.81 10.37
N ILE A 676 9.78 -85.78 11.17
CA ILE A 676 8.87 -84.63 11.36
C ILE A 676 8.88 -83.62 10.21
N GLY A 677 9.68 -83.87 9.16
CA GLY A 677 9.86 -82.97 8.03
C GLY A 677 10.62 -81.69 8.36
N SER A 678 10.89 -80.90 7.31
CA SER A 678 11.50 -79.57 7.41
C SER A 678 10.59 -78.57 8.14
N GLU A 679 9.28 -78.75 8.04
CA GLU A 679 8.24 -77.80 8.42
C GLU A 679 8.07 -77.73 9.94
N LEU A 680 7.90 -78.88 10.60
CA LEU A 680 7.84 -78.94 12.07
C LEU A 680 9.22 -78.85 12.71
N LEU A 681 10.29 -79.23 12.00
CA LEU A 681 11.66 -78.96 12.45
C LEU A 681 11.96 -77.45 12.46
N SER A 682 11.55 -76.72 11.42
CA SER A 682 11.68 -75.26 11.35
C SER A 682 10.81 -74.58 12.40
N LEU A 683 9.60 -75.10 12.69
CA LEU A 683 8.80 -74.62 13.82
C LEU A 683 9.56 -74.81 15.13
N TYR A 684 10.00 -76.03 15.47
CA TYR A 684 10.75 -76.32 16.70
C TYR A 684 11.99 -75.44 16.85
N GLN A 685 12.80 -75.29 15.80
CA GLN A 685 14.08 -74.58 15.84
C GLN A 685 13.94 -73.05 16.03
N ASN A 686 12.80 -72.49 15.65
CA ASN A 686 12.52 -71.04 15.71
C ASN A 686 11.39 -70.71 16.69
N PHE A 687 11.02 -71.65 17.56
CA PHE A 687 9.89 -71.51 18.46
C PHE A 687 10.17 -70.57 19.65
N ILE A 688 9.19 -69.73 19.99
CA ILE A 688 9.22 -68.81 21.13
C ILE A 688 7.91 -68.99 21.95
N PRO A 689 7.98 -69.29 23.26
CA PRO A 689 6.80 -69.47 24.10
C PRO A 689 5.80 -68.31 24.10
N ASN A 690 4.52 -68.64 24.12
CA ASN A 690 3.35 -67.75 24.08
C ASN A 690 3.22 -66.89 22.80
N SER A 691 3.76 -67.35 21.66
CA SER A 691 3.66 -66.65 20.38
C SER A 691 2.57 -67.21 19.45
N THR A 692 1.73 -66.33 18.90
CA THR A 692 0.77 -66.68 17.84
C THR A 692 1.45 -66.68 16.48
N SER A 693 1.13 -67.66 15.63
CA SER A 693 1.67 -67.74 14.27
C SER A 693 0.58 -67.52 13.22
N ASP A 694 0.85 -66.61 12.28
CA ASP A 694 0.01 -66.45 11.08
C ASP A 694 0.08 -67.69 10.15
N PHE A 695 1.04 -68.59 10.36
CA PHE A 695 1.28 -69.76 9.49
C PHE A 695 1.04 -71.13 10.14
N PHE A 696 0.88 -71.21 11.46
CA PHE A 696 0.58 -72.46 12.17
C PHE A 696 -0.50 -72.25 13.23
N SER A 697 -1.52 -73.10 13.24
CA SER A 697 -2.56 -73.11 14.29
C SER A 697 -1.99 -73.60 15.62
N ILE A 698 -1.47 -72.66 16.42
CA ILE A 698 -0.88 -72.87 17.75
C ILE A 698 -1.85 -72.36 18.82
N ASP A 699 -1.97 -73.09 19.94
CA ASP A 699 -2.83 -72.73 21.07
C ASP A 699 -2.10 -71.88 22.12
N ALA A 700 -2.86 -71.32 23.07
CA ALA A 700 -2.32 -70.47 24.14
C ALA A 700 -1.49 -71.22 25.21
N ASN A 701 -1.26 -72.52 25.03
CA ASN A 701 -0.44 -73.38 25.89
C ASN A 701 0.77 -73.95 25.11
N ASP A 702 1.17 -73.31 24.01
CA ASP A 702 2.33 -73.66 23.18
C ASP A 702 2.25 -75.03 22.49
N ASN A 703 1.03 -75.50 22.22
CA ASN A 703 0.78 -76.70 21.42
C ASN A 703 0.45 -76.34 19.99
N VAL A 704 1.10 -77.00 19.03
CA VAL A 704 0.72 -76.94 17.62
C VAL A 704 -0.36 -77.99 17.34
N LEU A 705 -1.40 -77.62 16.59
CA LEU A 705 -2.39 -78.56 16.09
C LEU A 705 -1.78 -79.40 14.96
N ILE A 706 -1.59 -80.69 15.23
CA ILE A 706 -0.95 -81.63 14.30
C ILE A 706 -1.80 -82.86 14.01
N GLU A 707 -1.60 -83.43 12.83
CA GLU A 707 -2.06 -84.77 12.46
C GLU A 707 -0.87 -85.75 12.48
N ILE A 708 -1.00 -86.86 13.21
CA ILE A 708 0.00 -87.94 13.33
C ILE A 708 -0.50 -89.17 12.57
N THR A 709 0.33 -89.72 11.69
CA THR A 709 0.05 -91.02 11.03
C THR A 709 0.85 -92.15 11.67
N VAL A 710 0.17 -93.21 12.12
CA VAL A 710 0.79 -94.36 12.83
C VAL A 710 1.11 -95.53 11.89
N LYS A 711 2.00 -96.43 12.31
CA LYS A 711 2.23 -97.71 11.61
C LYS A 711 1.09 -98.69 11.91
N GLU A 712 0.85 -99.63 10.99
CA GLU A 712 -0.28 -100.57 11.06
C GLU A 712 -0.26 -101.41 12.35
N GLY A 713 -1.44 -101.64 12.95
CA GLY A 713 -1.59 -102.35 14.23
C GLY A 713 -1.29 -101.51 15.49
N HIS A 714 -0.39 -100.53 15.40
CA HIS A 714 0.12 -99.79 16.57
C HIS A 714 -0.75 -98.62 17.05
N TYR A 715 -1.96 -98.38 16.49
CA TYR A 715 -2.80 -97.22 16.85
C TYR A 715 -3.08 -97.09 18.36
N ALA A 716 -3.48 -98.18 19.02
CA ALA A 716 -3.75 -98.18 20.45
C ALA A 716 -2.47 -97.97 21.28
N GLU A 717 -1.32 -98.43 20.78
CA GLU A 717 -0.01 -98.31 21.43
C GLU A 717 0.54 -96.89 21.30
N VAL A 718 0.49 -96.27 20.12
CA VAL A 718 0.86 -94.86 19.91
C VAL A 718 -0.07 -93.95 20.72
N LEU A 719 -1.38 -94.18 20.67
CA LEU A 719 -2.33 -93.38 21.44
C LEU A 719 -2.03 -93.47 22.94
N ALA A 720 -1.82 -94.68 23.48
CA ALA A 720 -1.42 -94.86 24.87
C ALA A 720 -0.05 -94.23 25.18
N LEU A 721 0.96 -94.39 24.31
CA LEU A 721 2.31 -93.83 24.51
C LEU A 721 2.28 -92.30 24.64
N LEU A 722 1.55 -91.63 23.75
CA LEU A 722 1.51 -90.18 23.64
C LEU A 722 0.55 -89.51 24.65
N THR A 723 -0.48 -90.22 25.14
CA THR A 723 -1.49 -89.67 26.08
C THR A 723 -1.40 -90.22 27.51
N ASN A 724 -0.53 -91.20 27.80
CA ASN A 724 -0.35 -91.71 29.17
C ASN A 724 0.16 -90.57 30.09
N PRO A 725 -0.53 -90.25 31.21
CA PRO A 725 -0.11 -89.18 32.13
C PRO A 725 1.33 -89.32 32.66
N LEU A 726 1.85 -90.54 32.77
CA LEU A 726 3.23 -90.80 33.21
C LEU A 726 4.29 -90.38 32.16
N ASN A 727 3.88 -90.18 30.91
CA ASN A 727 4.73 -89.77 29.78
C ASN A 727 4.53 -88.29 29.38
N ALA A 728 3.70 -87.52 30.11
CA ALA A 728 3.29 -86.18 29.72
C ALA A 728 4.46 -85.17 29.58
N THR A 729 5.57 -85.40 30.29
CA THR A 729 6.81 -84.61 30.21
C THR A 729 7.73 -84.99 29.05
N VAL A 730 7.32 -85.94 28.19
CA VAL A 730 8.09 -86.43 27.02
C VAL A 730 7.28 -86.28 25.73
N TYR A 731 5.96 -86.50 25.80
CA TYR A 731 5.05 -86.38 24.65
C TYR A 731 3.89 -85.42 24.96
N GLY A 732 2.81 -85.89 25.59
CA GLY A 732 1.73 -85.03 26.06
C GLY A 732 0.74 -84.60 24.98
N LEU A 733 0.29 -85.52 24.12
CA LEU A 733 -0.76 -85.25 23.12
C LEU A 733 -2.10 -84.99 23.82
N THR A 734 -2.78 -83.89 23.48
CA THR A 734 -4.05 -83.47 24.09
C THR A 734 -5.09 -83.05 23.05
N ASP A 735 -6.32 -82.73 23.51
CA ASP A 735 -7.41 -82.16 22.70
C ASP A 735 -7.65 -82.89 21.37
N ILE A 736 -7.74 -84.23 21.46
CA ILE A 736 -7.78 -85.10 20.29
C ILE A 736 -9.09 -84.89 19.52
N ARG A 737 -8.95 -84.47 18.26
CA ARG A 737 -10.07 -84.14 17.37
C ARG A 737 -10.50 -85.38 16.59
N SER A 738 -11.81 -85.51 16.35
CA SER A 738 -12.38 -86.71 15.71
C SER A 738 -12.04 -86.77 14.22
N ASN A 739 -11.19 -87.73 13.85
CA ASN A 739 -10.89 -88.09 12.46
C ASN A 739 -11.90 -89.11 11.87
N GLY A 740 -13.07 -89.28 12.50
CA GLY A 740 -13.98 -90.38 12.19
C GLY A 740 -13.40 -91.75 12.58
N ALA A 741 -13.78 -92.80 11.87
CA ALA A 741 -13.41 -94.20 12.17
C ALA A 741 -11.97 -94.60 11.76
N SER A 742 -11.01 -93.66 11.79
CA SER A 742 -9.64 -93.92 11.35
C SER A 742 -8.82 -94.68 12.39
N ALA A 743 -8.32 -95.86 12.03
CA ALA A 743 -7.33 -96.61 12.81
C ALA A 743 -5.87 -96.22 12.47
N PHE A 744 -5.64 -95.12 11.75
CA PHE A 744 -4.31 -94.72 11.27
C PHE A 744 -3.91 -93.28 11.60
N LYS A 745 -4.87 -92.42 11.99
CA LYS A 745 -4.63 -90.97 12.17
C LYS A 745 -5.11 -90.47 13.52
N ILE A 746 -4.21 -89.86 14.28
CA ILE A 746 -4.52 -89.19 15.55
C ILE A 746 -4.23 -87.69 15.35
N THR A 747 -5.25 -86.84 15.49
CA THR A 747 -5.12 -85.38 15.33
C THR A 747 -5.36 -84.72 16.67
N GLY A 748 -4.50 -83.81 17.10
CA GLY A 748 -4.62 -83.14 18.40
C GLY A 748 -3.57 -82.05 18.60
N LEU A 749 -3.65 -81.40 19.76
CA LEU A 749 -2.68 -80.40 20.19
C LEU A 749 -1.47 -81.11 20.81
N PHE A 750 -0.26 -80.81 20.31
CA PHE A 750 0.98 -81.42 20.78
C PHE A 750 2.03 -80.34 21.15
N PRO A 751 2.74 -80.45 22.28
CA PRO A 751 3.70 -79.44 22.72
C PRO A 751 4.83 -79.26 21.70
N ILE A 752 5.05 -78.02 21.25
CA ILE A 752 6.07 -77.73 20.21
C ILE A 752 7.46 -78.19 20.67
N LEU A 753 7.80 -77.95 21.95
CA LEU A 753 9.08 -78.36 22.55
C LEU A 753 9.31 -79.88 22.60
N HIS A 754 8.27 -80.71 22.42
CA HIS A 754 8.40 -82.17 22.40
C HIS A 754 8.48 -82.76 20.98
N LEU A 755 8.37 -81.97 19.92
CA LEU A 755 8.31 -82.46 18.52
C LEU A 755 9.55 -83.29 18.14
N LEU A 756 10.74 -82.98 18.65
CA LEU A 756 11.94 -83.79 18.37
C LEU A 756 11.83 -85.21 18.93
N ASN A 757 11.11 -85.43 20.04
CA ASN A 757 10.97 -86.74 20.68
C ASN A 757 10.21 -87.74 19.78
N LEU A 758 9.44 -87.26 18.80
CA LEU A 758 8.78 -88.12 17.79
C LEU A 758 9.76 -88.71 16.75
N ASN A 759 11.00 -88.21 16.67
CA ASN A 759 12.06 -88.75 15.79
C ASN A 759 12.93 -89.83 16.46
N ILE A 760 12.65 -90.22 17.72
CA ILE A 760 13.45 -91.18 18.48
C ILE A 760 12.59 -92.34 19.04
N SER A 761 13.26 -93.44 19.41
CA SER A 761 12.63 -94.62 20.01
C SER A 761 12.02 -94.30 21.39
N PRO A 762 10.83 -94.83 21.75
CA PRO A 762 10.01 -95.76 20.98
C PRO A 762 9.13 -95.12 19.90
N ALA A 763 8.90 -93.80 19.93
CA ALA A 763 7.93 -93.15 19.04
C ALA A 763 8.24 -93.37 17.54
N ALA A 764 9.49 -93.19 17.11
CA ALA A 764 9.91 -93.42 15.71
C ALA A 764 9.78 -94.89 15.26
N ASP A 765 9.74 -95.84 16.19
CA ASP A 765 9.59 -97.27 15.88
C ASP A 765 8.15 -97.61 15.49
N ILE A 766 7.16 -96.83 15.94
CA ILE A 766 5.71 -97.08 15.73
C ILE A 766 4.93 -95.94 15.03
N ILE A 767 5.53 -94.76 14.82
CA ILE A 767 4.95 -93.60 14.09
C ILE A 767 5.55 -93.47 12.68
N ASN A 768 4.77 -92.97 11.71
CA ASN A 768 5.17 -92.79 10.31
C ASN A 768 5.59 -91.33 9.97
N PHE A 769 4.73 -90.32 10.15
CA PHE A 769 5.03 -88.87 9.95
C PHE A 769 3.94 -87.91 10.53
N VAL A 770 4.11 -86.57 10.44
CA VAL A 770 3.34 -85.50 11.19
C VAL A 770 3.20 -84.12 10.42
N ALA A 771 2.11 -83.27 10.52
CA ALA A 771 1.92 -81.95 9.78
C ALA A 771 0.85 -80.82 10.25
N PRO A 772 0.81 -79.52 9.73
CA PRO A 772 0.04 -78.24 10.20
C PRO A 772 -0.70 -77.20 9.16
N LEU A 773 -1.03 -75.85 9.42
CA LEU A 773 -1.85 -74.80 8.56
C LEU A 773 -1.89 -73.18 8.84
N TYR A 774 -2.30 -72.20 7.91
CA TYR A 774 -1.92 -70.69 7.67
C TYR A 774 -2.94 -69.46 7.25
N MET A 775 -2.63 -68.08 7.29
CA MET A 775 -3.45 -66.76 6.95
C MET A 775 -2.78 -65.29 6.60
N PRO A 776 -3.49 -64.12 6.23
CA PRO A 776 -2.97 -62.72 5.70
C PRO A 776 -3.68 -61.25 5.95
N SER A 777 -3.16 -60.01 5.52
CA SER A 777 -3.73 -58.55 5.72
C SER A 777 -3.36 -57.26 4.77
N LYS A 778 -3.81 -55.92 4.96
CA LYS A 778 -3.66 -54.62 4.07
C LYS A 778 -3.93 -53.09 4.63
N GLY A 779 -3.61 -51.90 3.94
CA GLY A 779 -3.96 -50.40 4.26
C GLY A 779 -3.57 -49.15 3.29
N PHE A 780 -3.94 -47.80 3.49
CA PHE A 780 -3.66 -46.50 2.64
C PHE A 780 -3.93 -44.98 3.20
N GLY A 781 -3.68 -43.80 2.46
CA GLY A 781 -3.61 -42.29 2.90
C GLY A 781 -4.12 -41.00 2.03
N LEU A 782 -3.80 -39.66 2.30
CA LEU A 782 -4.52 -38.35 1.80
C LEU A 782 -3.83 -36.92 1.31
N ALA A 783 -4.20 -35.63 1.71
CA ALA A 783 -4.12 -34.23 0.99
C ALA A 783 -3.25 -32.88 1.38
N THR A 784 -3.74 -31.57 1.54
CA THR A 784 -2.99 -30.20 1.31
C THR A 784 -3.36 -28.74 1.97
N THR A 785 -2.42 -27.73 2.27
CA THR A 785 -2.50 -26.28 2.80
C THR A 785 -1.61 -25.11 2.14
N GLN A 786 -1.17 -24.02 2.85
CA GLN A 786 -0.49 -22.78 2.35
C GLN A 786 1.06 -22.78 2.28
N GLY A 787 1.78 -23.41 3.21
CA GLY A 787 3.27 -23.36 3.22
C GLY A 787 3.87 -23.96 1.94
N ASP A 788 3.18 -24.97 1.44
CA ASP A 788 3.27 -25.56 0.10
C ASP A 788 3.41 -24.53 -1.05
N ALA A 789 2.54 -23.52 -1.06
CA ALA A 789 2.55 -22.47 -2.08
C ALA A 789 3.69 -21.46 -1.86
N ALA A 790 4.06 -21.19 -0.60
CA ALA A 790 5.05 -20.18 -0.25
C ALA A 790 6.46 -20.54 -0.74
N ILE A 791 6.89 -21.80 -0.58
CA ILE A 791 8.16 -22.32 -1.13
C ILE A 791 7.98 -23.15 -2.42
N ARG A 792 6.77 -23.15 -2.99
CA ARG A 792 6.44 -23.73 -4.31
C ARG A 792 6.66 -25.25 -4.42
N THR A 793 6.53 -26.00 -3.33
CA THR A 793 6.61 -27.48 -3.41
C THR A 793 5.46 -28.06 -4.25
N ASN A 794 4.31 -27.38 -4.34
CA ASN A 794 3.21 -27.74 -5.25
C ASN A 794 3.61 -27.73 -6.73
N PHE A 795 4.62 -26.95 -7.09
CA PHE A 795 5.25 -27.02 -8.39
C PHE A 795 6.11 -28.30 -8.47
N ILE A 796 7.05 -28.49 -7.54
CA ILE A 796 7.98 -29.63 -7.51
C ILE A 796 7.25 -30.99 -7.53
N ARG A 797 6.22 -31.19 -6.71
CA ARG A 797 5.50 -32.48 -6.60
C ARG A 797 4.85 -32.90 -7.91
N ASN A 798 3.96 -32.04 -8.43
CA ASN A 798 3.19 -32.33 -9.63
C ASN A 798 4.09 -32.50 -10.86
N GLY A 799 5.25 -31.84 -10.84
CA GLY A 799 6.29 -31.99 -11.84
C GLY A 799 7.12 -33.24 -11.75
N TYR A 800 8.02 -33.28 -10.76
CA TYR A 800 9.06 -34.30 -10.65
C TYR A 800 8.48 -35.68 -10.28
N GLY A 801 7.17 -35.76 -10.00
CA GLY A 801 6.52 -36.95 -9.49
C GLY A 801 6.90 -37.25 -8.04
N LEU A 802 7.56 -36.30 -7.38
CA LEU A 802 8.13 -36.44 -6.04
C LEU A 802 7.14 -35.90 -5.01
N TYR A 803 6.16 -36.71 -4.63
CA TYR A 803 5.21 -36.39 -3.56
C TYR A 803 5.74 -36.79 -2.17
N GLY A 804 7.01 -37.18 -2.08
CA GLY A 804 7.67 -37.66 -0.86
C GLY A 804 7.75 -39.17 -0.74
N GLU A 805 7.36 -39.94 -1.77
CA GLU A 805 7.40 -41.40 -1.75
C GLU A 805 8.78 -41.94 -1.33
N GLY A 806 8.78 -42.83 -0.33
CA GLY A 806 10.01 -43.43 0.21
C GLY A 806 10.79 -42.54 1.17
N ILE A 807 10.47 -41.25 1.28
CA ILE A 807 11.02 -40.31 2.27
C ILE A 807 10.13 -40.30 3.52
N LYS A 808 10.73 -40.21 4.69
CA LYS A 808 10.05 -39.98 5.96
C LYS A 808 10.54 -38.70 6.63
N ILE A 809 9.60 -37.87 7.06
CA ILE A 809 9.85 -36.54 7.64
C ILE A 809 9.40 -36.53 9.11
N GLY A 810 10.33 -36.24 10.01
CA GLY A 810 10.08 -36.06 11.44
C GLY A 810 9.94 -34.60 11.82
N VAL A 811 8.91 -34.28 12.61
CA VAL A 811 8.69 -32.94 13.20
C VAL A 811 8.94 -32.99 14.71
N LEU A 812 9.79 -32.07 15.19
CA LEU A 812 10.02 -31.75 16.59
C LEU A 812 9.37 -30.39 16.91
N SER A 813 8.34 -30.40 17.77
CA SER A 813 7.63 -29.19 18.25
C SER A 813 6.91 -29.52 19.58
N ASP A 814 5.90 -28.78 20.01
CA ASP A 814 5.27 -28.89 21.33
C ASP A 814 4.46 -30.18 21.50
N SER A 815 3.37 -30.35 20.76
CA SER A 815 2.46 -31.49 20.81
C SER A 815 1.77 -31.75 19.46
N TYR A 816 0.98 -32.83 19.38
CA TYR A 816 0.27 -33.22 18.16
C TYR A 816 -1.25 -33.29 18.32
N ASN A 817 -1.78 -34.02 19.31
CA ASN A 817 -3.23 -34.21 19.44
C ASN A 817 -3.70 -34.15 20.90
N THR A 818 -3.17 -33.19 21.64
CA THR A 818 -3.48 -32.96 23.07
C THR A 818 -4.65 -31.99 23.27
N ILE A 819 -5.07 -31.26 22.22
CA ILE A 819 -6.32 -30.51 22.24
C ILE A 819 -7.51 -31.50 22.26
N ALA A 820 -8.40 -31.32 23.25
CA ALA A 820 -9.63 -32.11 23.36
C ALA A 820 -10.53 -32.00 22.12
N GLY A 821 -11.05 -33.14 21.66
CA GLY A 821 -11.91 -33.25 20.48
C GLY A 821 -11.33 -34.07 19.32
N ASN A 822 -10.11 -34.59 19.46
CA ASN A 822 -9.36 -35.28 18.40
C ASN A 822 -9.21 -34.47 17.08
N PRO A 823 -8.66 -33.24 17.11
CA PRO A 823 -8.42 -32.47 15.88
C PRO A 823 -7.67 -33.24 14.80
N ALA A 824 -6.65 -34.04 15.14
CA ALA A 824 -5.90 -34.82 14.15
C ALA A 824 -6.79 -35.79 13.34
N GLY A 825 -7.82 -36.37 13.97
CA GLY A 825 -8.79 -37.22 13.28
C GLY A 825 -9.75 -36.43 12.37
N VAL A 826 -10.02 -35.17 12.67
CA VAL A 826 -10.77 -34.25 11.80
C VAL A 826 -9.92 -33.84 10.61
N ASP A 827 -8.67 -33.47 10.84
CA ASP A 827 -7.70 -33.11 9.81
C ASP A 827 -7.46 -34.27 8.83
N VAL A 828 -7.32 -35.51 9.33
CA VAL A 828 -7.28 -36.73 8.50
C VAL A 828 -8.58 -36.94 7.72
N GLY A 829 -9.74 -36.64 8.31
CA GLY A 829 -11.05 -36.76 7.65
C GLY A 829 -11.28 -35.74 6.54
N ASN A 830 -10.73 -34.53 6.68
CA ASN A 830 -10.66 -33.50 5.64
C ASN A 830 -9.59 -33.82 4.59
N GLY A 831 -8.51 -34.48 5.01
CA GLY A 831 -7.31 -34.78 4.23
C GLY A 831 -6.14 -33.83 4.46
N ASP A 832 -6.25 -32.86 5.38
CA ASP A 832 -5.15 -31.97 5.80
C ASP A 832 -4.01 -32.75 6.52
N LEU A 833 -4.25 -34.02 6.86
CA LEU A 833 -3.24 -35.02 7.26
C LEU A 833 -3.44 -36.34 6.49
N PRO A 834 -2.40 -37.19 6.36
CA PRO A 834 -2.50 -38.43 5.60
C PRO A 834 -3.32 -39.48 6.36
N ALA A 835 -4.32 -40.06 5.69
CA ALA A 835 -5.16 -41.10 6.29
C ALA A 835 -4.40 -42.40 6.62
N GLY A 836 -5.01 -43.20 7.50
CA GLY A 836 -4.38 -44.38 8.12
C GLY A 836 -3.32 -43.98 9.15
N ASP A 837 -2.49 -44.95 9.56
CA ASP A 837 -1.39 -44.76 10.53
C ASP A 837 -0.16 -44.05 9.90
N SER A 838 -0.41 -43.11 8.98
CA SER A 838 0.61 -42.47 8.13
C SER A 838 1.39 -41.36 8.85
N VAL A 839 0.92 -40.91 10.02
CA VAL A 839 1.65 -40.06 10.96
C VAL A 839 2.04 -40.91 12.18
N GLN A 840 3.31 -41.32 12.27
CA GLN A 840 3.80 -42.03 13.45
C GLN A 840 4.09 -41.04 14.58
N VAL A 841 3.20 -40.98 15.57
CA VAL A 841 3.47 -40.27 16.83
C VAL A 841 4.43 -41.13 17.67
N VAL A 842 5.72 -40.79 17.64
CA VAL A 842 6.78 -41.45 18.42
C VAL A 842 6.64 -41.11 19.90
N LYS A 843 6.29 -39.85 20.21
CA LYS A 843 6.06 -39.32 21.56
C LYS A 843 5.25 -38.03 21.46
N ASP A 844 4.05 -37.96 22.04
CA ASP A 844 3.32 -36.69 22.23
C ASP A 844 3.63 -36.08 23.60
N TYR A 845 3.22 -34.84 23.85
CA TYR A 845 3.55 -34.11 25.08
C TYR A 845 2.93 -34.77 26.34
N PRO A 846 3.73 -35.29 27.29
CA PRO A 846 3.23 -36.18 28.34
C PRO A 846 2.67 -35.45 29.57
N TYR A 847 2.82 -34.13 29.67
CA TYR A 847 2.51 -33.35 30.88
C TYR A 847 1.19 -32.57 30.80
N GLY A 848 0.33 -32.87 29.83
CA GLY A 848 -1.01 -32.31 29.70
C GLY A 848 -1.30 -31.81 28.29
N LYS A 849 -1.95 -30.64 28.20
CA LYS A 849 -2.36 -30.04 26.94
C LYS A 849 -1.35 -28.99 26.47
N GLY A 850 -0.81 -29.20 25.27
CA GLY A 850 -0.09 -28.19 24.48
C GLY A 850 -1.01 -27.38 23.57
N VAL A 851 -0.42 -26.69 22.59
CA VAL A 851 -1.12 -25.96 21.53
C VAL A 851 -1.27 -26.75 20.23
N ASP A 852 -0.63 -27.93 20.14
CA ASP A 852 -0.58 -28.80 18.96
C ASP A 852 0.03 -28.09 17.73
N GLU A 853 1.06 -27.26 17.94
CA GLU A 853 1.80 -26.55 16.89
C GLU A 853 2.53 -27.54 15.97
N GLY A 854 3.05 -28.63 16.55
CA GLY A 854 3.63 -29.75 15.81
C GLY A 854 2.66 -30.44 14.85
N ARG A 855 1.35 -30.43 15.11
CA ARG A 855 0.34 -30.89 14.15
C ARG A 855 0.10 -29.88 13.03
N ALA A 856 0.10 -28.58 13.32
CA ALA A 856 0.01 -27.55 12.28
C ALA A 856 1.24 -27.57 11.35
N MET A 857 2.44 -27.80 11.90
CA MET A 857 3.64 -28.09 11.11
C MET A 857 3.48 -29.35 10.27
N LEU A 858 2.92 -30.43 10.82
CA LEU A 858 2.72 -31.70 10.11
C LEU A 858 1.66 -31.64 9.01
N GLN A 859 0.64 -30.79 9.14
CA GLN A 859 -0.24 -30.43 8.02
C GLN A 859 0.63 -29.82 6.91
N ILE A 860 1.33 -28.71 7.17
CA ILE A 860 2.21 -28.05 6.18
C ILE A 860 3.16 -29.04 5.51
N VAL A 861 3.83 -29.91 6.27
CA VAL A 861 4.75 -30.93 5.73
C VAL A 861 4.01 -31.98 4.87
N HIS A 862 2.84 -32.47 5.32
CA HIS A 862 1.98 -33.34 4.52
C HIS A 862 1.66 -32.70 3.18
N ASP A 863 1.25 -31.44 3.19
CA ASP A 863 0.85 -30.74 1.98
C ASP A 863 2.02 -30.55 1.02
N MET A 864 3.20 -30.26 1.56
CA MET A 864 4.45 -30.16 0.81
C MET A 864 4.90 -31.50 0.23
N ALA A 865 4.54 -32.63 0.87
CA ALA A 865 4.97 -34.00 0.55
C ALA A 865 3.92 -35.07 0.97
N PRO A 866 2.75 -35.18 0.28
CA PRO A 866 1.57 -35.90 0.78
C PRO A 866 1.63 -37.43 0.59
N ARG A 867 2.76 -37.93 0.11
CA ARG A 867 3.10 -39.36 0.08
C ARG A 867 4.41 -39.67 0.80
N SER A 868 5.00 -38.68 1.49
CA SER A 868 5.97 -38.97 2.54
C SER A 868 5.29 -39.68 3.69
N LYS A 869 6.07 -40.47 4.45
CA LYS A 869 5.62 -40.89 5.78
C LYS A 869 5.95 -39.78 6.76
N LEU A 870 5.07 -39.54 7.71
CA LEU A 870 5.25 -38.49 8.71
C LEU A 870 5.56 -39.10 10.07
N ALA A 871 6.29 -38.36 10.89
CA ALA A 871 6.47 -38.69 12.30
C ALA A 871 6.39 -37.43 13.17
N PHE A 872 5.74 -37.54 14.32
CA PHE A 872 5.78 -36.53 15.37
C PHE A 872 6.61 -37.01 16.55
N ARG A 873 7.39 -36.10 17.15
CA ARG A 873 8.03 -36.30 18.44
C ARG A 873 8.03 -34.97 19.19
N THR A 874 7.43 -34.90 20.38
CA THR A 874 7.52 -33.69 21.21
C THR A 874 8.99 -33.38 21.54
N GLY A 875 9.45 -32.17 21.27
CA GLY A 875 10.80 -31.74 21.65
C GLY A 875 10.86 -30.99 22.99
N PHE A 876 9.70 -30.63 23.56
CA PHE A 876 9.55 -29.63 24.63
C PHE A 876 9.84 -30.13 26.07
N ILE A 877 10.66 -31.16 26.24
CA ILE A 877 10.91 -31.77 27.57
C ILE A 877 12.23 -31.28 28.17
N THR A 878 13.39 -31.61 27.57
CA THR A 878 14.71 -31.05 27.91
C THR A 878 15.62 -31.08 26.68
N ALA A 879 16.68 -30.27 26.64
CA ALA A 879 17.68 -30.31 25.56
C ALA A 879 18.28 -31.71 25.35
N GLY A 880 18.55 -32.45 26.44
CA GLY A 880 19.00 -33.85 26.36
C GLY A 880 17.94 -34.81 25.82
N ASP A 881 16.67 -34.63 26.16
CA ASP A 881 15.55 -35.42 25.63
C ASP A 881 15.22 -35.05 24.17
N MET A 882 15.47 -33.80 23.74
CA MET A 882 15.44 -33.40 22.33
C MET A 882 16.60 -34.02 21.54
N ALA A 883 17.82 -33.98 22.09
CA ALA A 883 18.99 -34.65 21.51
C ALA A 883 18.81 -36.19 21.44
N ALA A 884 18.04 -36.79 22.34
CA ALA A 884 17.56 -38.16 22.21
C ALA A 884 16.48 -38.26 21.12
N GLY A 885 15.47 -37.39 21.10
CA GLY A 885 14.41 -37.34 20.09
C GLY A 885 14.89 -37.22 18.64
N ILE A 886 15.97 -36.46 18.39
CA ILE A 886 16.62 -36.36 17.08
C ILE A 886 17.18 -37.73 16.64
N ARG A 887 17.80 -38.46 17.56
CA ARG A 887 18.30 -39.83 17.32
C ARG A 887 17.16 -40.86 17.22
N GLU A 888 16.11 -40.73 18.04
CA GLU A 888 14.89 -41.55 17.97
C GLU A 888 14.21 -41.41 16.60
N LEU A 889 14.11 -40.20 16.04
CA LEU A 889 13.55 -39.96 14.71
C LEU A 889 14.41 -40.63 13.62
N LYS A 890 15.75 -40.54 13.70
CA LYS A 890 16.65 -41.28 12.80
C LYS A 890 16.52 -42.80 12.95
N GLN A 891 16.41 -43.32 14.17
CA GLN A 891 16.16 -44.75 14.44
C GLN A 891 14.78 -45.22 13.95
N ASN A 892 13.80 -44.31 13.88
CA ASN A 892 12.50 -44.53 13.23
C ASN A 892 12.57 -44.28 11.70
N ASN A 893 13.77 -44.30 11.11
CA ASN A 893 14.04 -44.10 9.68
C ASN A 893 13.49 -42.77 9.11
N CYS A 894 13.63 -41.65 9.84
CA CYS A 894 13.40 -40.32 9.24
C CYS A 894 14.65 -39.87 8.46
N ASP A 895 14.45 -39.49 7.20
CA ASP A 895 15.49 -38.97 6.30
C ASP A 895 15.60 -37.44 6.40
N VAL A 896 14.52 -36.78 6.82
CA VAL A 896 14.45 -35.35 7.09
C VAL A 896 13.93 -35.15 8.51
N ILE A 897 14.53 -34.22 9.25
CA ILE A 897 14.02 -33.76 10.55
C ILE A 897 13.91 -32.23 10.53
N VAL A 898 12.80 -31.70 11.03
CA VAL A 898 12.55 -30.26 11.16
C VAL A 898 12.13 -29.89 12.59
N ASP A 899 12.57 -28.73 13.08
CA ASP A 899 12.19 -28.21 14.40
C ASP A 899 11.97 -26.69 14.44
N ASP A 900 11.21 -26.25 15.43
CA ASP A 900 10.88 -24.86 15.76
C ASP A 900 11.46 -24.38 17.12
N ILE A 901 12.36 -25.16 17.72
CA ILE A 901 12.63 -25.14 19.16
C ILE A 901 13.94 -24.41 19.50
N THR A 902 13.89 -23.47 20.45
CA THR A 902 15.10 -22.83 21.01
C THR A 902 15.31 -23.20 22.47
N TYR A 903 16.31 -24.04 22.76
CA TYR A 903 16.78 -24.28 24.12
C TYR A 903 17.77 -23.20 24.55
N ILE A 904 17.31 -22.25 25.37
CA ILE A 904 18.11 -21.10 25.84
C ILE A 904 19.35 -21.49 26.68
N THR A 905 19.42 -22.74 27.14
CA THR A 905 20.56 -23.31 27.89
C THR A 905 21.60 -24.00 27.01
N GLU A 906 21.35 -24.18 25.70
CA GLU A 906 22.39 -24.65 24.77
C GLU A 906 23.40 -23.52 24.49
N PRO A 907 24.66 -23.82 24.16
CA PRO A 907 25.72 -22.81 24.14
C PRO A 907 25.71 -21.94 22.88
N PHE A 908 26.00 -20.65 23.04
CA PHE A 908 26.04 -19.67 21.94
C PHE A 908 27.39 -19.65 21.18
N PHE A 909 28.43 -20.30 21.72
CA PHE A 909 29.82 -20.18 21.26
C PHE A 909 30.48 -21.50 20.84
N GLN A 910 29.84 -22.64 21.08
CA GLN A 910 30.29 -23.98 20.70
C GLN A 910 29.12 -24.96 20.68
N ASP A 911 29.24 -26.08 19.96
CA ASP A 911 28.15 -27.02 19.74
C ASP A 911 27.71 -27.72 21.04
N GLY A 912 26.47 -27.46 21.48
CA GLY A 912 25.81 -28.12 22.61
C GLY A 912 25.32 -29.54 22.31
N ALA A 913 24.61 -30.14 23.25
CA ALA A 913 24.14 -31.53 23.15
C ALA A 913 23.14 -31.74 21.98
N VAL A 914 22.33 -30.72 21.67
CA VAL A 914 21.40 -30.72 20.54
C VAL A 914 22.17 -30.55 19.23
N ALA A 915 23.07 -29.57 19.15
CA ALA A 915 23.89 -29.33 17.95
C ALA A 915 24.79 -30.53 17.60
N GLN A 916 25.38 -31.19 18.61
CA GLN A 916 26.12 -32.44 18.42
C GLN A 916 25.23 -33.58 17.90
N ALA A 917 23.99 -33.70 18.37
CA ALA A 917 23.04 -34.68 17.85
C ALA A 917 22.62 -34.38 16.39
N VAL A 918 22.45 -33.11 16.04
CA VAL A 918 22.21 -32.66 14.65
C VAL A 918 23.39 -33.04 13.75
N ASN A 919 24.63 -32.74 14.16
CA ASN A 919 25.84 -33.11 13.44
C ASN A 919 25.95 -34.63 13.26
N GLU A 920 25.64 -35.40 14.32
CA GLU A 920 25.65 -36.87 14.31
C GLU A 920 24.68 -37.43 13.26
N VAL A 921 23.38 -37.07 13.31
CA VAL A 921 22.40 -37.60 12.34
C VAL A 921 22.64 -37.07 10.93
N SER A 922 23.18 -35.85 10.78
CA SER A 922 23.59 -35.30 9.48
C SER A 922 24.73 -36.10 8.86
N SER A 923 25.71 -36.55 9.67
CA SER A 923 26.76 -37.47 9.20
C SER A 923 26.22 -38.85 8.77
N GLN A 924 25.05 -39.24 9.30
CA GLN A 924 24.29 -40.43 8.90
C GLN A 924 23.30 -40.16 7.75
N GLY A 925 23.43 -39.03 7.05
CA GLY A 925 22.65 -38.68 5.86
C GLY A 925 21.25 -38.13 6.11
N VAL A 926 20.94 -37.64 7.33
CA VAL A 926 19.68 -36.91 7.59
C VAL A 926 19.82 -35.46 7.12
N ALA A 927 18.80 -34.93 6.44
CA ALA A 927 18.68 -33.48 6.23
C ALA A 927 17.98 -32.83 7.44
N TYR A 928 18.68 -31.96 8.16
CA TYR A 928 18.18 -31.32 9.37
C TYR A 928 17.91 -29.82 9.16
N PHE A 929 16.76 -29.32 9.63
CA PHE A 929 16.38 -27.92 9.53
C PHE A 929 15.80 -27.38 10.86
N CYS A 930 16.41 -26.33 11.42
CA CYS A 930 15.95 -25.67 12.64
C CYS A 930 15.47 -24.24 12.33
N ALA A 931 14.48 -23.74 13.06
CA ALA A 931 14.08 -22.33 13.01
C ALA A 931 15.18 -21.41 13.58
N ALA A 932 15.55 -20.36 12.84
CA ALA A 932 16.67 -19.47 13.19
C ALA A 932 16.47 -18.58 14.44
N GLY A 933 15.31 -18.66 15.10
CA GLY A 933 14.96 -17.87 16.29
C GLY A 933 14.65 -16.39 15.99
N ASN A 934 13.90 -15.75 16.89
CA ASN A 934 13.39 -14.38 16.72
C ASN A 934 14.12 -13.33 17.59
N TYR A 935 15.39 -13.59 17.94
CA TYR A 935 16.14 -12.83 18.95
C TYR A 935 17.19 -11.86 18.38
N ALA A 936 17.37 -11.80 17.06
CA ALA A 936 18.47 -11.07 16.42
C ALA A 936 18.52 -9.57 16.80
N ASN A 937 17.37 -8.89 16.87
CA ASN A 937 17.25 -7.49 17.28
C ASN A 937 17.02 -7.30 18.79
N LYS A 938 17.14 -8.37 19.58
CA LYS A 938 17.01 -8.40 21.05
C LYS A 938 18.26 -9.01 21.69
N SER A 939 19.44 -8.66 21.19
CA SER A 939 20.69 -9.24 21.64
C SER A 939 21.84 -8.24 21.64
N TYR A 940 22.85 -8.53 22.45
CA TYR A 940 24.14 -7.85 22.44
C TYR A 940 25.25 -8.90 22.49
N GLN A 941 26.35 -8.64 21.78
CA GLN A 941 27.54 -9.47 21.79
C GLN A 941 28.78 -8.57 21.73
N GLY A 942 29.80 -8.88 22.54
CA GLY A 942 31.04 -8.11 22.58
C GLY A 942 32.13 -8.77 23.40
N ASN A 943 33.34 -8.20 23.33
CA ASN A 943 34.44 -8.58 24.22
C ASN A 943 34.34 -7.80 25.52
N PHE A 944 34.45 -8.49 26.65
CA PHE A 944 34.45 -7.89 27.97
C PHE A 944 35.63 -6.92 28.13
N THR A 945 35.33 -5.63 28.07
CA THR A 945 36.22 -4.51 28.39
C THR A 945 35.92 -4.04 29.81
N ALA A 946 36.93 -3.84 30.66
CA ALA A 946 36.78 -3.48 32.06
C ALA A 946 36.67 -1.96 32.29
N ALA A 947 35.70 -1.53 33.09
CA ALA A 947 35.50 -0.14 33.49
C ALA A 947 35.80 0.10 34.98
N ILE A 948 35.97 1.37 35.37
CA ILE A 948 36.02 1.82 36.77
C ILE A 948 34.59 2.25 37.17
N PRO A 949 33.99 1.70 38.24
CA PRO A 949 32.65 2.11 38.66
C PRO A 949 32.61 3.57 39.15
N PRO A 950 31.50 4.30 38.94
CA PRO A 950 31.32 5.67 39.44
C PRO A 950 31.53 5.80 40.95
N VAL A 951 32.07 6.93 41.39
CA VAL A 951 32.36 7.21 42.81
C VAL A 951 31.08 7.13 43.65
N GLY A 952 31.04 6.14 44.55
CA GLY A 952 29.89 5.85 45.41
C GLY A 952 29.09 4.59 45.02
N LEU A 953 29.38 3.97 43.87
CA LEU A 953 28.81 2.69 43.48
C LEU A 953 29.77 1.54 43.84
N THR A 954 29.36 0.68 44.77
CA THR A 954 30.08 -0.56 45.12
C THR A 954 29.47 -1.73 44.34
N LEU A 955 30.28 -2.44 43.56
CA LEU A 955 29.91 -3.65 42.83
C LEU A 955 30.69 -4.87 43.38
N PRO A 956 30.18 -6.11 43.22
CA PRO A 956 30.87 -7.32 43.69
C PRO A 956 32.11 -7.69 42.86
N GLY A 957 32.34 -7.01 41.73
CA GLY A 957 33.45 -7.24 40.82
C GLY A 957 33.69 -6.05 39.90
N THR A 958 34.35 -6.29 38.76
CA THR A 958 34.68 -5.25 37.78
C THR A 958 33.55 -5.11 36.74
N PRO A 959 32.96 -3.92 36.49
CA PRO A 959 31.91 -3.75 35.49
C PRO A 959 32.45 -3.77 34.04
N HIS A 960 31.57 -4.08 33.09
CA HIS A 960 31.83 -3.95 31.65
C HIS A 960 31.66 -2.49 31.16
N ASP A 961 32.56 -2.01 30.30
CA ASP A 961 32.37 -0.81 29.46
C ASP A 961 31.58 -1.16 28.18
N PHE A 962 30.33 -0.70 28.09
CA PHE A 962 29.50 -0.82 26.88
C PHE A 962 29.83 0.25 25.81
N GLY A 963 30.62 1.26 26.15
CA GLY A 963 31.15 2.25 25.23
C GLY A 963 31.46 3.59 25.88
N GLY A 964 32.74 4.00 25.88
CA GLY A 964 33.16 5.33 26.32
C GLY A 964 33.30 5.48 27.84
N GLY A 965 33.36 4.37 28.57
CA GLY A 965 33.37 4.33 30.03
C GLY A 965 31.97 4.20 30.66
N ASP A 966 30.92 3.98 29.86
CA ASP A 966 29.57 3.75 30.37
C ASP A 966 29.35 2.27 30.72
N ILE A 967 28.89 2.02 31.94
CA ILE A 967 28.64 0.68 32.49
C ILE A 967 27.16 0.29 32.45
N PHE A 968 26.30 1.16 31.91
CA PHE A 968 24.85 1.01 31.87
C PHE A 968 24.36 0.78 30.43
N GLN A 969 23.79 -0.39 30.14
CA GLN A 969 23.11 -0.63 28.88
C GLN A 969 21.60 -0.47 29.03
N LYS A 970 21.09 0.72 28.67
CA LYS A 970 19.67 1.06 28.71
C LYS A 970 18.82 0.11 27.85
N VAL A 971 17.72 -0.39 28.42
CA VAL A 971 16.68 -1.16 27.71
C VAL A 971 15.28 -0.61 28.01
N SER A 972 14.45 -0.53 26.97
CA SER A 972 13.04 -0.16 27.05
C SER A 972 12.18 -1.42 26.99
N LEU A 973 11.30 -1.63 27.97
CA LEU A 973 10.53 -2.86 28.13
C LEU A 973 9.03 -2.54 28.26
N LEU A 974 8.20 -3.25 27.50
CA LEU A 974 6.75 -3.21 27.63
C LEU A 974 6.28 -4.13 28.77
N LYS A 975 5.05 -3.95 29.25
CA LYS A 975 4.41 -4.87 30.18
C LYS A 975 4.41 -6.31 29.65
N GLY A 976 5.00 -7.25 30.38
CA GLY A 976 5.13 -8.64 29.97
C GLY A 976 6.09 -9.45 30.85
N THR A 977 6.29 -10.73 30.50
CA THR A 977 7.30 -11.61 31.11
C THR A 977 8.49 -11.74 30.16
N TYR A 978 9.70 -11.69 30.70
CA TYR A 978 10.95 -11.70 29.94
C TYR A 978 11.94 -12.69 30.56
N THR A 979 12.89 -13.18 29.77
CA THR A 979 14.01 -13.99 30.28
C THR A 979 15.28 -13.60 29.53
N ILE A 980 16.16 -12.88 30.22
CA ILE A 980 17.48 -12.55 29.67
C ILE A 980 18.39 -13.75 29.92
N VAL A 981 19.12 -14.19 28.90
CA VAL A 981 20.17 -15.22 29.06
C VAL A 981 21.50 -14.66 28.60
N LEU A 982 22.48 -14.69 29.49
CA LEU A 982 23.87 -14.28 29.28
C LEU A 982 24.75 -15.53 29.20
N GLN A 983 25.66 -15.59 28.24
CA GLN A 983 26.69 -16.62 28.15
C GLN A 983 28.04 -16.03 27.72
N TRP A 984 29.15 -16.71 28.04
CA TRP A 984 30.50 -16.31 27.64
C TRP A 984 31.35 -17.47 27.12
N GLN A 985 32.41 -17.12 26.38
CA GLN A 985 33.27 -18.07 25.67
C GLN A 985 34.31 -18.71 26.61
N ASP A 986 33.82 -19.58 27.50
CA ASP A 986 34.59 -20.46 28.38
C ASP A 986 34.26 -21.95 28.10
N ASN A 987 35.02 -22.86 28.71
CA ASN A 987 34.77 -24.31 28.65
C ASN A 987 33.56 -24.72 29.50
N ILE A 988 32.78 -25.70 29.03
CA ILE A 988 31.45 -26.05 29.55
C ILE A 988 31.51 -27.41 30.27
N TYR A 989 31.29 -27.41 31.58
CA TYR A 989 31.36 -28.60 32.42
C TYR A 989 30.33 -29.67 32.03
N SER A 990 29.09 -29.28 31.70
CA SER A 990 28.02 -30.20 31.30
C SER A 990 28.27 -30.92 29.97
N LEU A 991 29.16 -30.38 29.11
CA LEU A 991 29.67 -31.06 27.91
C LEU A 991 30.91 -31.93 28.19
N GLY A 992 31.24 -32.19 29.46
CA GLY A 992 32.36 -33.03 29.86
C GLY A 992 33.73 -32.34 29.84
N GLN A 993 33.79 -31.01 29.61
CA GLN A 993 35.04 -30.23 29.52
C GLN A 993 35.61 -29.92 30.93
N THR A 994 35.73 -30.97 31.75
CA THR A 994 35.98 -30.92 33.20
C THR A 994 37.36 -30.41 33.60
N GLN A 995 38.38 -30.55 32.74
CA GLN A 995 39.71 -29.98 32.99
C GLN A 995 39.76 -28.54 32.48
N ASN A 996 39.69 -27.59 33.43
CA ASN A 996 39.55 -26.15 33.18
C ASN A 996 38.21 -25.77 32.52
N ALA A 997 37.08 -26.28 33.06
CA ALA A 997 35.77 -25.66 32.89
C ALA A 997 35.77 -24.20 33.41
N THR A 998 34.75 -23.41 33.03
CA THR A 998 34.51 -21.99 33.36
C THR A 998 35.46 -21.35 34.38
N ILE A 999 36.27 -20.40 33.90
CA ILE A 999 37.36 -19.74 34.66
C ILE A 999 37.10 -18.24 34.86
N ASN A 1000 36.05 -17.70 34.25
CA ASN A 1000 35.54 -16.35 34.46
C ASN A 1000 34.11 -16.41 34.99
N ASP A 1001 33.75 -15.45 35.83
CA ASP A 1001 32.48 -15.39 36.57
C ASP A 1001 31.79 -14.07 36.21
N LEU A 1002 30.66 -14.10 35.50
CA LEU A 1002 29.94 -12.91 35.01
C LEU A 1002 28.52 -12.82 35.58
N ASP A 1003 28.31 -11.87 36.49
CA ASP A 1003 27.01 -11.51 37.05
C ASP A 1003 26.21 -10.62 36.08
N ILE A 1004 24.87 -10.65 36.18
CA ILE A 1004 23.98 -9.74 35.43
C ILE A 1004 22.90 -9.10 36.32
N TYR A 1005 22.76 -7.78 36.22
CA TYR A 1005 21.83 -6.98 37.02
C TYR A 1005 20.97 -6.06 36.16
N LEU A 1006 19.70 -5.89 36.57
CA LEU A 1006 18.86 -4.76 36.18
C LEU A 1006 18.95 -3.70 37.27
N THR A 1007 19.30 -2.47 36.89
CA THR A 1007 19.41 -1.33 37.80
C THR A 1007 18.54 -0.17 37.34
N ASN A 1008 18.42 0.84 38.20
CA ASN A 1008 18.10 2.19 37.74
C ASN A 1008 19.37 2.90 37.26
N ASN A 1009 19.19 4.11 36.71
CA ASN A 1009 20.23 5.01 36.21
C ASN A 1009 21.19 5.59 37.28
N LYS A 1010 21.26 4.97 38.46
CA LYS A 1010 22.20 5.29 39.56
C LYS A 1010 22.94 4.05 40.07
N GLY A 1011 22.81 2.90 39.40
CA GLY A 1011 23.40 1.63 39.82
C GLY A 1011 22.73 1.00 41.04
N VAL A 1012 21.56 1.48 41.47
CA VAL A 1012 20.78 0.77 42.49
C VAL A 1012 20.17 -0.47 41.83
N SER A 1013 20.64 -1.64 42.25
CA SER A 1013 20.11 -2.92 41.80
C SER A 1013 18.63 -3.05 42.14
N LEU A 1014 17.84 -3.38 41.12
CA LEU A 1014 16.41 -3.69 41.22
C LEU A 1014 16.22 -5.20 41.34
N PHE A 1015 16.96 -5.95 40.53
CA PHE A 1015 16.93 -7.41 40.42
C PHE A 1015 18.18 -7.90 39.67
N GLY A 1016 18.61 -9.14 39.87
CA GLY A 1016 19.77 -9.69 39.16
C GLY A 1016 20.14 -11.10 39.62
N TYR A 1017 21.05 -11.72 38.87
CA TYR A 1017 21.56 -13.07 39.10
C TYR A 1017 23.10 -13.04 39.10
N ASN A 1018 23.68 -13.77 40.06
CA ASN A 1018 25.10 -13.77 40.39
C ASN A 1018 25.53 -15.11 41.01
N ARG A 1019 25.27 -16.19 40.28
CA ARG A 1019 25.79 -17.53 40.54
C ARG A 1019 27.30 -17.51 40.37
N ASN A 1020 28.01 -18.15 41.28
CA ASN A 1020 29.40 -18.51 41.01
C ASN A 1020 29.42 -19.69 40.02
N ASN A 1021 29.81 -19.41 38.79
CA ASN A 1021 29.90 -20.35 37.67
C ASN A 1021 31.30 -21.02 37.57
N ILE A 1022 32.27 -20.68 38.43
CA ILE A 1022 33.64 -21.21 38.35
C ILE A 1022 33.66 -22.74 38.48
N GLY A 1023 34.26 -23.40 37.49
CA GLY A 1023 34.28 -24.86 37.36
C GLY A 1023 32.98 -25.49 36.86
N GLY A 1024 31.95 -24.69 36.55
CA GLY A 1024 30.67 -25.10 35.98
C GLY A 1024 30.50 -24.66 34.53
N ASP A 1025 29.29 -24.23 34.16
CA ASP A 1025 28.93 -23.77 32.82
C ASP A 1025 28.87 -22.23 32.75
N PRO A 1026 29.28 -21.59 31.64
CA PRO A 1026 29.41 -20.13 31.52
C PRO A 1026 28.10 -19.48 31.10
N ILE A 1027 27.08 -19.57 31.97
CA ILE A 1027 25.72 -19.12 31.72
C ILE A 1027 25.08 -18.47 32.95
N GLU A 1028 24.37 -17.36 32.71
CA GLU A 1028 23.39 -16.80 33.64
C GLU A 1028 22.00 -16.65 32.99
N THR A 1029 20.95 -16.72 33.82
CA THR A 1029 19.56 -16.69 33.34
C THR A 1029 18.66 -15.90 34.29
N LEU A 1030 18.12 -14.80 33.77
CA LEU A 1030 17.44 -13.72 34.48
C LEU A 1030 15.96 -13.63 34.00
N PRO A 1031 15.05 -14.47 34.54
CA PRO A 1031 13.62 -14.39 34.28
C PRO A 1031 12.94 -13.36 35.19
N PHE A 1032 12.11 -12.48 34.63
CA PHE A 1032 11.38 -11.45 35.39
C PHE A 1032 10.06 -11.05 34.71
N SER A 1033 9.29 -10.16 35.33
CA SER A 1033 8.07 -9.61 34.74
C SER A 1033 7.94 -8.11 35.01
N VAL A 1034 7.58 -7.39 33.95
CA VAL A 1034 7.42 -5.94 33.91
C VAL A 1034 5.94 -5.62 34.10
N ALA A 1035 5.59 -4.91 35.17
CA ALA A 1035 4.19 -4.66 35.55
C ALA A 1035 3.50 -3.58 34.70
N ALA A 1036 4.28 -2.63 34.17
CA ALA A 1036 3.87 -1.54 33.28
C ALA A 1036 5.09 -1.09 32.45
N ASP A 1037 4.85 -0.55 31.26
CA ASP A 1037 5.89 -0.13 30.30
C ASP A 1037 6.89 0.88 30.94
N GLY A 1038 8.18 0.72 30.65
CA GLY A 1038 9.22 1.59 31.22
C GLY A 1038 10.63 1.32 30.71
N GLU A 1039 11.61 1.93 31.38
CA GLU A 1039 13.04 1.74 31.12
C GLU A 1039 13.77 1.25 32.38
N THR A 1040 14.81 0.45 32.15
CA THR A 1040 15.79 0.01 33.15
C THR A 1040 17.14 -0.12 32.44
N ASP A 1041 18.23 -0.25 33.19
CA ASP A 1041 19.57 -0.31 32.63
C ASP A 1041 20.24 -1.64 33.06
N ILE A 1042 20.84 -2.37 32.11
CA ILE A 1042 21.57 -3.62 32.37
C ILE A 1042 23.02 -3.28 32.78
N ILE A 1043 23.54 -3.97 33.80
CA ILE A 1043 24.96 -4.01 34.13
C ILE A 1043 25.43 -5.46 34.08
N ILE A 1044 26.62 -5.70 33.50
CA ILE A 1044 27.33 -6.98 33.56
C ILE A 1044 28.63 -6.77 34.34
N VAL A 1045 28.90 -7.66 35.30
CA VAL A 1045 30.02 -7.52 36.26
C VAL A 1045 30.84 -8.80 36.28
N ARG A 1046 32.17 -8.70 36.12
CA ARG A 1046 33.07 -9.83 36.31
C ARG A 1046 33.47 -9.94 37.78
N ALA A 1047 32.93 -10.95 38.48
CA ALA A 1047 33.27 -11.25 39.87
C ALA A 1047 34.63 -11.94 40.01
N ALA A 1048 34.98 -12.84 39.08
CA ALA A 1048 36.25 -13.57 39.05
C ALA A 1048 36.76 -13.85 37.62
N GLY A 1049 38.03 -14.24 37.52
CA GLY A 1049 38.72 -14.50 36.26
C GLY A 1049 39.40 -13.28 35.64
N THR A 1050 40.49 -13.49 34.91
CA THR A 1050 41.34 -12.41 34.33
C THR A 1050 41.52 -12.54 32.82
N SER A 1051 40.72 -13.37 32.17
CA SER A 1051 40.88 -13.68 30.73
C SER A 1051 40.75 -12.43 29.86
N ALA A 1052 41.76 -12.21 29.03
CA ALA A 1052 41.79 -11.15 28.02
C ALA A 1052 40.96 -11.57 26.80
N ASN A 1053 40.24 -10.62 26.19
CA ASN A 1053 39.35 -10.85 25.03
C ASN A 1053 38.24 -11.89 25.29
N LEU A 1054 37.71 -11.97 26.51
CA LEU A 1054 36.53 -12.81 26.82
C LEU A 1054 35.31 -12.32 26.03
N ASN A 1055 34.90 -13.08 25.02
CA ASN A 1055 33.69 -12.82 24.24
C ASN A 1055 32.47 -13.27 25.05
N PHE A 1056 31.42 -12.44 25.07
CA PHE A 1056 30.16 -12.77 25.71
C PHE A 1056 28.97 -12.26 24.89
N LYS A 1057 27.80 -12.87 25.10
CA LYS A 1057 26.56 -12.56 24.41
C LYS A 1057 25.37 -12.71 25.36
N TYR A 1058 24.38 -11.83 25.24
CA TYR A 1058 23.07 -12.07 25.84
C TYR A 1058 21.91 -11.87 24.84
N ILE A 1059 20.76 -12.47 25.15
CA ILE A 1059 19.48 -12.34 24.43
C ILE A 1059 18.34 -11.97 25.39
N ILE A 1060 17.25 -11.36 24.88
CA ILE A 1060 16.03 -10.91 25.61
C ILE A 1060 14.74 -11.43 24.94
#